data_AF-A0AAU9MEB1-F1
#
_entry.id   AF-A0AAU9MEB1-F1
#
_cell.length_a   1.000
_cell.length_b   1.000
_cell.length_c   1.000
_cell.angle_alpha   90.00
_cell.angle_beta   90.00
_cell.angle_gamma   90.00
#
_symmetry.space_group_name_H-M   'P 1'
#
loop_
_entity.id
_entity.type
_entity.pdbx_description
1 polymer ?
#
loop_
_entity_poly.entity_id
_entity_poly.type
_entity_poly.pdbx_seq_one_letter_code
_entity_poly.pdbx_strand_id
1 'polypeptide(L)'
;MDRIPPFPIPWRNIIIDPEVLYNSDEFWQHLVFCENSTAESLSSLWITLYKFDHQNRYSKPMPWIGIYIALASLFCILAMVADLLHGFRNRKLWFPCKYFTLNAASLTVIAVAVKLPMDLTNLMPGYVDQAAKLGSLGFMCTMMANILPSLATMDSKELVTNIIALGVLVITLVVNVCIQINTGSLTYHVDETGSFLAFDNAFVTAHGFIPIVYVGVLLMLLMIYACSSLAILKSKQILESKYQAAHQEMEEPQRLTVEKLKQHVRNYWIMAGTGSPQFMTACSATTSASGVICALSTVLHIHILLSNIRSLRDYKSDYKWSMVVILIIQFIGTIMGTIAPLARCFATLSYKLSIKWIWNHIKVSKVESYWTQKLSEWKQSNIPFPSSSRKCKIVIQNLKILILSICIGFQKAVVVACKMIAVIPILSVICTLYCFHRWKWVRAMFSDSGIVELVPDPQQLAGKDKDLSRYVLQLQDDMEFAGRTLKSISKSLNCLIQKAKKQQPNNLMKLLTGSTSFPGVETFDCVPPLLSEEYLGCWSLPIVTLTTIAMSLPKIQNNMVDCLLSSVSEGLVYVTLVEESLRSVTNDQVSLQKEAKTLWLEIEVYHKWLGNKLPKRAPQGCTSTAGQILQLLMDTAKNMVTEVESMDIGNRNDNSKCKYISAKSMYSITETILLSYHANIDQVSQEELFEKLSSMITNILASCLINLPQVIVMKCHTSAIEKREASVHAAAQLLGETMRIINTLQDRELQRLNPDKLPYIEKWPCLFKASFFFKNHSILQLYQKSFWIPKNKKPNPDHILIQPNISSVETALEAWQRLTTLYANPSRSHVISLKKKLVDNPRVNRTIQAYLQDMKQIADNLALAVNPVDDEDLVVHVLHNIGDEFKEMGAAIQARDSSISFSELQNKLIDFEIHMTKKRKKSLSSFPTSISLIKAERHLVGTLKIPIKTQEEGISIKEDQILNLPTPESLTILKLFATFVTLLDILLKNVNVCLAF
;
A
#
# COMPACT_ATOMS: atom_id res chain seq x y z
N MET A 1 -10.99 -59.97 6.07
CA MET A 1 -10.61 -61.18 5.32
C MET A 1 -11.43 -61.19 4.02
N ASP A 2 -11.79 -62.35 3.46
CA ASP A 2 -12.81 -62.50 2.40
C ASP A 2 -12.49 -61.85 1.04
N ARG A 3 -11.30 -62.19 0.50
CA ARG A 3 -11.00 -62.15 -0.94
C ARG A 3 -10.32 -63.44 -1.43
N ILE A 4 -10.82 -64.59 -0.99
CA ILE A 4 -10.42 -65.92 -1.49
C ILE A 4 -11.71 -66.73 -1.68
N PRO A 5 -11.92 -67.42 -2.82
CA PRO A 5 -13.04 -68.36 -2.95
C PRO A 5 -12.87 -69.53 -1.96
N PRO A 6 -13.96 -70.21 -1.55
CA PRO A 6 -13.90 -71.29 -0.57
C PRO A 6 -13.26 -72.56 -1.16
N PHE A 7 -11.93 -72.64 -1.11
CA PHE A 7 -11.22 -73.89 -1.35
C PHE A 7 -11.51 -74.89 -0.22
N PRO A 8 -11.69 -76.20 -0.54
CA PRO A 8 -11.83 -77.24 0.47
C PRO A 8 -10.59 -77.32 1.36
N ILE A 9 -10.80 -77.43 2.66
CA ILE A 9 -9.76 -77.35 3.70
C ILE A 9 -8.96 -78.67 3.73
N PRO A 10 -7.62 -78.58 3.59
CA PRO A 10 -6.77 -78.90 4.76
C PRO A 10 -5.73 -77.82 5.12
N TRP A 11 -5.86 -76.60 4.59
CA TRP A 11 -4.83 -75.54 4.64
C TRP A 11 -4.74 -74.70 5.94
N ARG A 12 -5.36 -75.12 7.05
CA ARG A 12 -5.55 -74.26 8.25
C ARG A 12 -4.31 -74.04 9.13
N ASN A 13 -3.28 -74.87 9.01
CA ASN A 13 -2.14 -74.92 9.96
C ASN A 13 -0.78 -74.55 9.34
N ILE A 14 -0.73 -74.12 8.07
CA ILE A 14 0.54 -73.89 7.37
C ILE A 14 1.01 -72.44 7.59
N ILE A 15 2.00 -72.30 8.46
CA ILE A 15 2.74 -71.05 8.69
C ILE A 15 3.88 -71.02 7.68
N ILE A 16 3.73 -70.22 6.61
CA ILE A 16 4.81 -69.97 5.63
C ILE A 16 5.62 -68.76 6.10
N ASP A 17 6.94 -68.87 6.08
CA ASP A 17 7.81 -67.74 6.38
C ASP A 17 7.73 -66.67 5.27
N PRO A 18 7.60 -65.36 5.60
CA PRO A 18 7.61 -64.28 4.62
C PRO A 18 8.89 -64.16 3.75
N GLU A 19 9.99 -64.83 4.08
CA GLU A 19 11.17 -64.94 3.22
C GLU A 19 11.02 -66.05 2.17
N VAL A 20 10.47 -67.21 2.55
CA VAL A 20 10.16 -68.34 1.63
C VAL A 20 9.22 -67.90 0.49
N LEU A 21 8.32 -66.96 0.72
CA LEU A 21 7.45 -66.39 -0.32
C LEU A 21 8.18 -65.72 -1.49
N TYR A 22 9.45 -65.33 -1.31
CA TYR A 22 10.28 -64.67 -2.33
C TYR A 22 11.24 -65.62 -3.06
N ASN A 23 11.40 -66.86 -2.59
CA ASN A 23 12.14 -67.91 -3.27
C ASN A 23 11.15 -68.96 -3.81
N SER A 24 10.96 -68.99 -5.14
CA SER A 24 10.02 -69.93 -5.78
C SER A 24 10.28 -71.37 -5.36
N ASP A 25 11.54 -71.76 -5.26
CA ASP A 25 11.93 -73.16 -5.20
C ASP A 25 11.76 -73.72 -3.77
N GLU A 26 11.99 -72.89 -2.75
CA GLU A 26 11.62 -73.20 -1.36
C GLU A 26 10.11 -73.18 -1.15
N PHE A 27 9.38 -72.22 -1.77
CA PHE A 27 7.92 -72.18 -1.68
C PHE A 27 7.26 -73.42 -2.29
N TRP A 28 7.76 -73.90 -3.44
CA TRP A 28 7.32 -75.16 -4.02
C TRP A 28 7.66 -76.36 -3.13
N GLN A 29 8.88 -76.44 -2.59
CA GLN A 29 9.26 -77.53 -1.67
C GLN A 29 8.38 -77.59 -0.41
N HIS A 30 8.00 -76.45 0.16
CA HIS A 30 7.09 -76.39 1.32
C HIS A 30 5.64 -76.84 1.02
N LEU A 31 5.22 -76.87 -0.25
CA LEU A 31 3.83 -77.19 -0.65
C LEU A 31 3.68 -78.55 -1.36
N VAL A 32 4.76 -79.17 -1.80
CA VAL A 32 4.77 -80.55 -2.36
C VAL A 32 4.22 -81.59 -1.37
N PHE A 33 4.19 -81.29 -0.06
CA PHE A 33 3.62 -82.15 0.97
C PHE A 33 2.07 -82.22 1.02
N CYS A 34 1.37 -81.46 0.17
CA CYS A 34 -0.10 -81.47 0.13
C CYS A 34 -0.64 -82.27 -1.07
N GLU A 35 -0.99 -83.53 -0.81
CA GLU A 35 -1.64 -84.40 -1.79
C GLU A 35 -3.01 -83.82 -2.23
N ASN A 36 -3.32 -83.97 -3.53
CA ASN A 36 -4.54 -83.52 -4.23
C ASN A 36 -4.68 -82.03 -4.63
N SER A 37 -3.63 -81.20 -4.55
CA SER A 37 -3.62 -79.87 -5.20
C SER A 37 -2.91 -79.87 -6.57
N THR A 38 -3.53 -79.26 -7.60
CA THR A 38 -2.92 -79.11 -8.93
C THR A 38 -1.89 -77.98 -8.97
N ALA A 39 -0.92 -78.06 -9.87
CA ALA A 39 0.11 -77.03 -10.03
C ALA A 39 -0.47 -75.63 -10.33
N GLU A 40 -1.58 -75.55 -11.05
CA GLU A 40 -2.29 -74.29 -11.32
C GLU A 40 -2.90 -73.68 -10.06
N SER A 41 -3.48 -74.48 -9.15
CA SER A 41 -4.07 -73.94 -7.92
C SER A 41 -3.01 -73.49 -6.92
N LEU A 42 -1.88 -74.21 -6.83
CA LEU A 42 -0.72 -73.80 -6.03
C LEU A 42 -0.04 -72.53 -6.60
N SER A 43 0.07 -72.42 -7.93
CA SER A 43 0.56 -71.20 -8.59
C SER A 43 -0.38 -70.00 -8.35
N SER A 44 -1.70 -70.21 -8.44
CA SER A 44 -2.71 -69.20 -8.11
C SER A 44 -2.63 -68.76 -6.63
N LEU A 45 -2.40 -69.71 -5.72
CA LEU A 45 -2.18 -69.46 -4.30
C LEU A 45 -0.91 -68.63 -4.07
N TRP A 46 0.23 -69.01 -4.67
CA TRP A 46 1.49 -68.27 -4.58
C TRP A 46 1.32 -66.84 -5.09
N ILE A 47 0.77 -66.66 -6.28
CA ILE A 47 0.53 -65.35 -6.89
C ILE A 47 -0.38 -64.48 -5.98
N THR A 48 -1.36 -65.08 -5.31
CA THR A 48 -2.26 -64.38 -4.38
C THR A 48 -1.54 -63.99 -3.08
N LEU A 49 -0.79 -64.91 -2.47
CA LEU A 49 -0.03 -64.65 -1.23
C LEU A 49 1.13 -63.67 -1.44
N TYR A 50 1.86 -63.80 -2.56
CA TYR A 50 2.92 -62.88 -2.96
C TYR A 50 2.36 -61.47 -3.19
N LYS A 51 1.23 -61.32 -3.91
CA LYS A 51 0.55 -60.02 -4.05
C LYS A 51 0.10 -59.46 -2.69
N PHE A 52 -0.39 -60.32 -1.79
CA PHE A 52 -0.83 -59.90 -0.46
C PHE A 52 0.33 -59.40 0.42
N ASP A 53 1.43 -60.15 0.56
CA ASP A 53 2.57 -59.65 1.34
C ASP A 53 3.27 -58.48 0.67
N HIS A 54 3.38 -58.45 -0.67
CA HIS A 54 3.93 -57.30 -1.37
C HIS A 54 3.09 -56.03 -1.16
N GLN A 55 1.75 -56.13 -1.16
CA GLN A 55 0.84 -55.03 -0.83
C GLN A 55 0.97 -54.63 0.66
N ASN A 56 1.07 -55.60 1.58
CA ASN A 56 1.29 -55.35 3.01
C ASN A 56 2.65 -54.67 3.28
N ARG A 57 3.71 -55.02 2.53
CA ARG A 57 4.99 -54.29 2.54
C ARG A 57 4.84 -52.86 1.99
N TYR A 58 4.06 -52.68 0.93
CA TYR A 58 3.78 -51.36 0.35
C TYR A 58 2.92 -50.46 1.25
N SER A 59 2.07 -51.03 2.11
CA SER A 59 1.21 -50.26 3.02
C SER A 59 1.83 -49.91 4.38
N LYS A 60 2.95 -50.54 4.79
CA LYS A 60 3.75 -50.17 5.98
C LYS A 60 4.00 -48.65 6.13
N PRO A 61 4.35 -47.86 5.08
CA PRO A 61 4.52 -46.41 5.19
C PRO A 61 3.23 -45.57 5.19
N MET A 62 2.05 -46.12 4.89
CA MET A 62 0.81 -45.32 4.75
C MET A 62 0.41 -44.52 6.01
N PRO A 63 0.55 -45.04 7.25
CA PRO A 63 0.31 -44.25 8.46
C PRO A 63 1.25 -43.03 8.61
N TRP A 64 2.49 -43.13 8.11
CA TRP A 64 3.42 -41.99 8.07
C TRP A 64 3.02 -40.94 7.03
N ILE A 65 2.49 -41.37 5.88
CA ILE A 65 1.87 -40.48 4.90
C ILE A 65 0.65 -39.77 5.53
N GLY A 66 -0.13 -40.46 6.36
CA GLY A 66 -1.21 -39.83 7.11
C GLY A 66 -0.76 -38.82 8.15
N ILE A 67 0.36 -39.07 8.85
CA ILE A 67 1.00 -38.06 9.73
C ILE A 67 1.44 -36.84 8.91
N TYR A 68 1.95 -37.01 7.69
CA TYR A 68 2.31 -35.90 6.81
C TYR A 68 1.09 -35.07 6.37
N ILE A 69 -0.06 -35.70 6.07
CA ILE A 69 -1.35 -35.03 5.81
C ILE A 69 -1.81 -34.24 7.04
N ALA A 70 -1.68 -34.82 8.24
CA ALA A 70 -2.01 -34.16 9.51
C ALA A 70 -1.13 -32.93 9.79
N LEU A 71 0.19 -33.02 9.57
CA LEU A 71 1.13 -31.91 9.74
C LEU A 71 0.88 -30.78 8.73
N ALA A 72 0.62 -31.10 7.47
CA ALA A 72 0.23 -30.11 6.45
C ALA A 72 -1.08 -29.40 6.83
N SER A 73 -2.07 -30.15 7.31
CA SER A 73 -3.34 -29.60 7.81
C SER A 73 -3.10 -28.65 9.00
N LEU A 74 -2.26 -29.04 9.96
CA LEU A 74 -1.89 -28.21 11.10
C LEU A 74 -1.20 -26.89 10.69
N PHE A 75 -0.34 -26.92 9.67
CA PHE A 75 0.31 -25.70 9.15
C PHE A 75 -0.72 -24.72 8.57
N CYS A 76 -1.69 -25.20 7.79
CA CYS A 76 -2.81 -24.39 7.30
C CYS A 76 -3.63 -23.79 8.45
N ILE A 77 -3.88 -24.55 9.51
CA ILE A 77 -4.63 -24.08 10.70
C ILE A 77 -3.87 -22.98 11.43
N LEU A 78 -2.56 -23.16 11.67
CA LEU A 78 -1.72 -22.16 12.32
C LEU A 78 -1.68 -20.85 11.53
N ALA A 79 -1.63 -20.92 10.20
CA ALA A 79 -1.69 -19.74 9.33
C ALA A 79 -3.07 -19.02 9.40
N MET A 80 -4.18 -19.76 9.36
CA MET A 80 -5.53 -19.19 9.53
C MET A 80 -5.73 -18.55 10.90
N VAL A 81 -5.24 -19.19 11.98
CA VAL A 81 -5.30 -18.65 13.35
C VAL A 81 -4.41 -17.42 13.51
N ALA A 82 -3.24 -17.37 12.86
CA ALA A 82 -2.38 -16.19 12.86
C ALA A 82 -3.06 -14.97 12.22
N ASP A 83 -3.81 -15.15 11.13
CA ASP A 83 -4.61 -14.09 10.50
C ASP A 83 -5.80 -13.65 11.37
N LEU A 84 -6.47 -14.60 12.04
CA LEU A 84 -7.52 -14.30 13.02
C LEU A 84 -6.97 -13.42 14.17
N LEU A 85 -5.85 -13.83 14.77
CA LEU A 85 -5.16 -13.06 15.82
C LEU A 85 -4.67 -11.69 15.32
N HIS A 86 -4.22 -11.60 14.06
CA HIS A 86 -3.79 -10.34 13.44
C HIS A 86 -4.96 -9.34 13.28
N GLY A 87 -6.12 -9.82 12.82
CA GLY A 87 -7.34 -9.02 12.71
C GLY A 87 -7.81 -8.49 14.06
N PHE A 88 -7.84 -9.34 15.10
CA PHE A 88 -8.15 -8.91 16.47
C PHE A 88 -7.16 -7.87 17.00
N ARG A 89 -5.85 -8.13 16.91
CA ARG A 89 -4.79 -7.23 17.40
C ARG A 89 -4.85 -5.84 16.75
N ASN A 90 -5.22 -5.78 15.48
CA ASN A 90 -5.35 -4.54 14.71
C ASN A 90 -6.78 -3.95 14.68
N ARG A 91 -7.74 -4.54 15.43
CA ARG A 91 -9.16 -4.16 15.45
C ARG A 91 -9.84 -4.16 14.06
N LYS A 92 -9.33 -4.94 13.11
CA LYS A 92 -9.91 -5.16 11.78
C LYS A 92 -10.87 -6.36 11.83
N LEU A 93 -12.13 -6.09 12.17
CA LEU A 93 -13.20 -7.11 12.32
C LEU A 93 -13.53 -7.90 11.04
N TRP A 94 -13.00 -7.49 9.88
CA TRP A 94 -13.10 -8.21 8.61
C TRP A 94 -11.95 -9.20 8.36
N PHE A 95 -10.97 -9.28 9.29
CA PHE A 95 -9.83 -10.21 9.29
C PHE A 95 -9.03 -10.23 7.97
N PRO A 96 -8.04 -9.31 7.80
CA PRO A 96 -7.13 -9.35 6.66
C PRO A 96 -6.34 -10.66 6.60
N CYS A 97 -6.02 -11.09 5.38
CA CYS A 97 -5.19 -12.26 5.14
C CYS A 97 -3.75 -11.81 4.91
N LYS A 98 -2.82 -12.24 5.76
CA LYS A 98 -1.40 -11.88 5.73
C LYS A 98 -0.50 -13.11 5.82
N TYR A 99 -0.89 -14.10 6.61
CA TYR A 99 -0.14 -15.35 6.80
C TYR A 99 -0.67 -16.48 5.92
N PHE A 100 -1.99 -16.62 5.76
CA PHE A 100 -2.60 -17.62 4.90
C PHE A 100 -2.96 -17.04 3.52
N THR A 101 -1.92 -16.66 2.77
CA THR A 101 -2.04 -16.15 1.39
C THR A 101 -1.92 -17.28 0.37
N LEU A 102 -2.63 -17.18 -0.75
CA LEU A 102 -2.48 -18.11 -1.87
C LEU A 102 -1.16 -17.83 -2.61
N ASN A 103 -0.29 -18.83 -2.69
CA ASN A 103 0.97 -18.81 -3.43
C ASN A 103 1.41 -20.27 -3.67
N ALA A 104 2.54 -20.49 -4.36
CA ALA A 104 3.03 -21.84 -4.66
C ALA A 104 3.30 -22.71 -3.40
N ALA A 105 3.77 -22.11 -2.30
CA ALA A 105 4.03 -22.82 -1.05
C ALA A 105 2.73 -23.18 -0.30
N SER A 106 1.73 -22.28 -0.26
CA SER A 106 0.43 -22.64 0.32
C SER A 106 -0.32 -23.66 -0.54
N LEU A 107 -0.26 -23.56 -1.87
CA LEU A 107 -0.86 -24.54 -2.78
C LEU A 107 -0.31 -25.95 -2.61
N THR A 108 1.02 -26.10 -2.44
CA THR A 108 1.64 -27.42 -2.21
C THR A 108 1.26 -27.99 -0.84
N VAL A 109 1.22 -27.18 0.23
CA VAL A 109 0.74 -27.65 1.54
C VAL A 109 -0.75 -28.02 1.52
N ILE A 110 -1.59 -27.23 0.83
CA ILE A 110 -3.02 -27.53 0.64
C ILE A 110 -3.19 -28.85 -0.13
N ALA A 111 -2.42 -29.07 -1.20
CA ALA A 111 -2.44 -30.32 -1.98
C ALA A 111 -2.10 -31.56 -1.12
N VAL A 112 -1.15 -31.43 -0.18
CA VAL A 112 -0.87 -32.48 0.81
C VAL A 112 -2.03 -32.65 1.79
N ALA A 113 -2.59 -31.56 2.33
CA ALA A 113 -3.70 -31.61 3.28
C ALA A 113 -4.98 -32.24 2.69
N VAL A 114 -5.23 -32.09 1.38
CA VAL A 114 -6.37 -32.71 0.66
C VAL A 114 -6.03 -34.02 -0.05
N LYS A 115 -4.84 -34.61 0.20
CA LYS A 115 -4.41 -35.85 -0.45
C LYS A 115 -5.37 -37.03 -0.22
N LEU A 116 -6.04 -37.08 0.94
CA LEU A 116 -6.87 -38.21 1.35
C LEU A 116 -8.06 -38.50 0.39
N PRO A 117 -8.93 -37.53 0.04
CA PRO A 117 -9.93 -37.70 -1.02
C PRO A 117 -9.37 -37.76 -2.45
N MET A 118 -8.06 -37.51 -2.66
CA MET A 118 -7.42 -37.74 -3.96
C MET A 118 -6.90 -39.17 -4.14
N ASP A 119 -6.77 -39.95 -3.06
CA ASP A 119 -6.31 -41.34 -3.10
C ASP A 119 -7.43 -42.29 -3.57
N LEU A 120 -7.32 -42.65 -4.85
CA LEU A 120 -8.16 -43.64 -5.55
C LEU A 120 -7.64 -45.08 -5.41
N THR A 121 -6.42 -45.27 -4.89
CA THR A 121 -5.74 -46.57 -4.88
C THR A 121 -6.09 -47.42 -3.66
N ASN A 122 -6.29 -46.78 -2.52
CA ASN A 122 -6.67 -47.46 -1.29
C ASN A 122 -8.20 -47.51 -1.14
N LEU A 123 -8.76 -48.71 -0.93
CA LEU A 123 -10.10 -48.84 -0.38
C LEU A 123 -10.09 -48.27 1.06
N MET A 124 -11.08 -47.43 1.36
CA MET A 124 -11.18 -46.71 2.63
C MET A 124 -12.61 -46.88 3.21
N PRO A 125 -13.00 -48.10 3.64
CA PRO A 125 -14.40 -48.46 3.85
C PRO A 125 -14.88 -48.34 5.31
N GLY A 126 -14.01 -48.03 6.28
CA GLY A 126 -14.41 -47.84 7.67
C GLY A 126 -15.13 -46.52 7.90
N TYR A 127 -15.92 -46.42 8.96
CA TYR A 127 -16.67 -45.22 9.34
C TYR A 127 -15.75 -44.00 9.51
N VAL A 128 -14.62 -44.16 10.20
CA VAL A 128 -13.62 -43.08 10.35
C VAL A 128 -12.97 -42.74 9.00
N ASP A 129 -12.77 -43.74 8.14
CA ASP A 129 -12.11 -43.55 6.85
C ASP A 129 -12.93 -42.65 5.92
N GLN A 130 -14.24 -42.92 5.81
CA GLN A 130 -15.19 -42.09 5.05
C GLN A 130 -15.37 -40.71 5.68
N ALA A 131 -15.49 -40.64 7.01
CA ALA A 131 -15.63 -39.38 7.74
C ALA A 131 -14.40 -38.47 7.51
N ALA A 132 -13.18 -39.02 7.51
CA ALA A 132 -11.96 -38.28 7.21
C ALA A 132 -11.91 -37.81 5.75
N LYS A 133 -12.28 -38.63 4.76
CA LYS A 133 -12.36 -38.21 3.34
C LYS A 133 -13.30 -37.03 3.15
N LEU A 134 -14.52 -37.10 3.71
CA LEU A 134 -15.49 -36.00 3.63
C LEU A 134 -15.04 -34.78 4.44
N GLY A 135 -14.41 -34.99 5.60
CA GLY A 135 -13.82 -33.94 6.43
C GLY A 135 -12.72 -33.15 5.71
N SER A 136 -11.89 -33.80 4.90
CA SER A 136 -10.90 -33.13 4.03
C SER A 136 -11.55 -32.23 2.97
N LEU A 137 -12.72 -32.61 2.42
CA LEU A 137 -13.48 -31.74 1.52
C LEU A 137 -14.05 -30.54 2.27
N GLY A 138 -14.61 -30.75 3.46
CA GLY A 138 -15.10 -29.66 4.31
C GLY A 138 -14.00 -28.69 4.74
N PHE A 139 -12.81 -29.21 5.05
CA PHE A 139 -11.61 -28.44 5.37
C PHE A 139 -11.08 -27.67 4.16
N MET A 140 -11.08 -28.25 2.96
CA MET A 140 -10.74 -27.54 1.71
C MET A 140 -11.67 -26.34 1.47
N CYS A 141 -12.98 -26.51 1.67
CA CYS A 141 -13.94 -25.39 1.59
C CYS A 141 -13.61 -24.27 2.60
N THR A 142 -13.24 -24.62 3.84
CA THR A 142 -12.82 -23.64 4.86
C THR A 142 -11.51 -22.94 4.50
N MET A 143 -10.53 -23.66 3.94
CA MET A 143 -9.29 -23.06 3.46
C MET A 143 -9.56 -22.08 2.30
N MET A 144 -10.34 -22.48 1.30
CA MET A 144 -10.73 -21.61 0.18
C MET A 144 -11.49 -20.36 0.65
N ALA A 145 -12.41 -20.47 1.62
CA ALA A 145 -13.14 -19.32 2.16
C ALA A 145 -12.24 -18.36 2.98
N ASN A 146 -11.14 -18.85 3.55
CA ASN A 146 -10.16 -18.01 4.24
C ASN A 146 -9.17 -17.33 3.29
N ILE A 147 -8.74 -18.04 2.27
CA ILE A 147 -7.73 -17.57 1.33
C ILE A 147 -8.26 -16.48 0.38
N LEU A 148 -9.57 -16.45 0.10
CA LEU A 148 -10.18 -15.61 -0.95
C LEU A 148 -9.79 -14.11 -0.90
N PRO A 149 -9.70 -13.41 0.25
CA PRO A 149 -9.26 -12.02 0.29
C PRO A 149 -7.79 -11.80 -0.08
N SER A 150 -6.94 -12.83 0.01
CA SER A 150 -5.51 -12.73 -0.36
C SER A 150 -5.27 -12.52 -1.85
N LEU A 151 -6.23 -12.89 -2.72
CA LEU A 151 -6.20 -12.57 -4.16
C LEU A 151 -5.99 -11.07 -4.42
N ALA A 152 -6.42 -10.21 -3.49
CA ALA A 152 -6.29 -8.77 -3.62
C ALA A 152 -4.87 -8.23 -3.32
N THR A 153 -4.01 -9.03 -2.68
CA THR A 153 -2.61 -8.65 -2.39
C THR A 153 -1.65 -8.86 -3.55
N MET A 154 -1.98 -9.80 -4.44
CA MET A 154 -1.08 -10.27 -5.50
C MET A 154 -0.88 -9.24 -6.61
N ASP A 155 0.26 -9.33 -7.29
CA ASP A 155 0.41 -8.68 -8.59
C ASP A 155 -0.49 -9.34 -9.67
N SER A 156 -0.62 -8.70 -10.83
CA SER A 156 -1.53 -9.17 -11.90
C SER A 156 -1.10 -10.46 -12.60
N LYS A 157 0.18 -10.85 -12.52
CA LYS A 157 0.74 -12.09 -13.07
C LYS A 157 0.72 -13.22 -12.04
N GLU A 158 1.09 -12.92 -10.80
CA GLU A 158 0.94 -13.80 -9.65
C GLU A 158 -0.52 -14.24 -9.48
N LEU A 159 -1.48 -13.29 -9.53
CA LEU A 159 -2.90 -13.56 -9.43
C LEU A 159 -3.39 -14.60 -10.45
N VAL A 160 -2.98 -14.46 -11.72
CA VAL A 160 -3.40 -15.38 -12.78
C VAL A 160 -2.78 -16.76 -12.61
N THR A 161 -1.47 -16.84 -12.31
CA THR A 161 -0.78 -18.12 -12.14
C THR A 161 -1.28 -18.90 -10.92
N ASN A 162 -1.49 -18.22 -9.79
CA ASN A 162 -2.05 -18.82 -8.57
C ASN A 162 -3.51 -19.28 -8.76
N ILE A 163 -4.33 -18.52 -9.51
CA ILE A 163 -5.71 -18.93 -9.85
C ILE A 163 -5.73 -20.18 -10.75
N ILE A 164 -4.84 -20.27 -11.74
CA ILE A 164 -4.75 -21.45 -12.62
C ILE A 164 -4.34 -22.68 -11.81
N ALA A 165 -3.32 -22.56 -10.96
CA ALA A 165 -2.84 -23.68 -10.14
C ALA A 165 -3.89 -24.14 -9.11
N LEU A 166 -4.62 -23.22 -8.46
CA LEU A 166 -5.75 -23.56 -7.59
C LEU A 166 -6.88 -24.22 -8.39
N GLY A 167 -7.16 -23.76 -9.60
CA GLY A 167 -8.17 -24.34 -10.49
C GLY A 167 -7.85 -25.79 -10.85
N VAL A 168 -6.61 -26.09 -11.25
CA VAL A 168 -6.15 -27.48 -11.51
C VAL A 168 -6.32 -28.35 -10.27
N LEU A 169 -5.92 -27.85 -9.09
CA LEU A 169 -6.02 -28.60 -7.84
C LEU A 169 -7.47 -28.93 -7.47
N VAL A 170 -8.39 -27.96 -7.56
CA VAL A 170 -9.81 -28.16 -7.24
C VAL A 170 -10.53 -29.01 -8.28
N ILE A 171 -10.19 -28.88 -9.57
CA ILE A 171 -10.76 -29.73 -10.63
C ILE A 171 -10.31 -31.19 -10.44
N THR A 172 -9.02 -31.43 -10.15
CA THR A 172 -8.50 -32.77 -9.85
C THR A 172 -9.19 -33.37 -8.62
N LEU A 173 -9.39 -32.58 -7.56
CA LEU A 173 -10.12 -33.02 -6.37
C LEU A 173 -11.57 -33.42 -6.71
N VAL A 174 -12.28 -32.57 -7.46
CA VAL A 174 -13.67 -32.83 -7.86
C VAL A 174 -13.78 -34.07 -8.75
N VAL A 175 -12.89 -34.24 -9.74
CA VAL A 175 -12.87 -35.42 -10.62
C VAL A 175 -12.64 -36.70 -9.80
N ASN A 176 -11.66 -36.72 -8.89
CA ASN A 176 -11.38 -37.88 -8.05
C ASN A 176 -12.57 -38.20 -7.12
N VAL A 177 -13.27 -37.21 -6.58
CA VAL A 177 -14.50 -37.42 -5.79
C VAL A 177 -15.65 -37.95 -6.66
N CYS A 178 -15.87 -37.41 -7.87
CA CYS A 178 -16.87 -37.92 -8.80
C CYS A 178 -16.62 -39.39 -9.19
N ILE A 179 -15.36 -39.79 -9.38
CA ILE A 179 -14.97 -41.20 -9.61
C ILE A 179 -15.33 -42.06 -8.38
N GLN A 180 -15.07 -41.59 -7.16
CA GLN A 180 -15.41 -42.31 -5.93
C GLN A 180 -16.93 -42.40 -5.66
N ILE A 181 -17.72 -41.45 -6.15
CA ILE A 181 -19.18 -41.51 -6.14
C ILE A 181 -19.67 -42.56 -7.16
N ASN A 182 -19.21 -42.50 -8.41
CA ASN A 182 -19.64 -43.40 -9.49
C ASN A 182 -19.24 -44.87 -9.24
N THR A 183 -18.11 -45.10 -8.56
CA THR A 183 -17.64 -46.44 -8.15
C THR A 183 -18.25 -46.95 -6.84
N GLY A 184 -19.10 -46.15 -6.17
CA GLY A 184 -19.66 -46.49 -4.84
C GLY A 184 -18.64 -46.49 -3.69
N SER A 185 -17.36 -46.20 -3.96
CA SER A 185 -16.26 -46.19 -2.98
C SER A 185 -16.49 -45.23 -1.81
N LEU A 186 -17.28 -44.17 -2.02
CA LEU A 186 -17.63 -43.18 -1.01
C LEU A 186 -18.97 -43.43 -0.28
N THR A 187 -19.66 -44.53 -0.60
CA THR A 187 -20.97 -44.92 -0.02
C THR A 187 -21.02 -46.37 0.47
N TYR A 188 -19.90 -47.10 0.38
CA TYR A 188 -19.81 -48.53 0.70
C TYR A 188 -19.14 -48.79 2.06
N HIS A 189 -19.86 -49.42 2.99
CA HIS A 189 -19.37 -49.90 4.28
C HIS A 189 -19.34 -51.44 4.30
N VAL A 190 -18.42 -52.03 5.07
CA VAL A 190 -18.33 -53.49 5.29
C VAL A 190 -18.44 -53.75 6.79
N ASP A 191 -19.51 -54.42 7.21
CA ASP A 191 -19.75 -54.74 8.62
C ASP A 191 -18.89 -55.93 9.12
N GLU A 192 -18.75 -56.11 10.44
CA GLU A 192 -17.86 -57.12 11.05
C GLU A 192 -18.23 -58.57 10.71
N THR A 193 -19.48 -58.82 10.31
CA THR A 193 -20.00 -60.13 9.88
C THR A 193 -19.72 -60.47 8.41
N GLY A 194 -19.16 -59.54 7.62
CA GLY A 194 -18.95 -59.72 6.17
C GLY A 194 -20.23 -59.77 5.32
N SER A 195 -21.41 -59.66 5.93
CA SER A 195 -22.69 -59.75 5.21
C SER A 195 -22.96 -58.50 4.36
N PHE A 196 -23.25 -58.71 3.08
CA PHE A 196 -23.50 -57.67 2.06
C PHE A 196 -24.90 -57.02 2.20
N LEU A 197 -25.25 -56.57 3.40
CA LEU A 197 -26.57 -55.99 3.69
C LEU A 197 -26.65 -54.53 3.26
N ALA A 198 -27.40 -54.29 2.18
CA ALA A 198 -27.95 -52.97 1.93
C ALA A 198 -28.94 -52.60 3.04
N PHE A 199 -28.87 -51.34 3.49
CA PHE A 199 -29.78 -50.64 4.41
C PHE A 199 -29.60 -50.83 5.92
N ASP A 200 -29.02 -49.81 6.56
CA ASP A 200 -29.89 -48.88 7.29
C ASP A 200 -30.13 -47.65 6.37
N ASN A 201 -31.37 -47.49 5.87
CA ASN A 201 -31.62 -46.60 4.73
C ASN A 201 -31.78 -45.11 5.08
N ALA A 202 -31.66 -44.75 6.37
CA ALA A 202 -31.39 -43.37 6.78
C ALA A 202 -29.90 -42.99 6.63
N PHE A 203 -28.97 -43.92 6.92
CA PHE A 203 -27.53 -43.64 6.84
C PHE A 203 -27.05 -43.48 5.39
N VAL A 204 -27.43 -44.42 4.52
CA VAL A 204 -27.02 -44.43 3.10
C VAL A 204 -27.55 -43.20 2.35
N THR A 205 -28.80 -42.79 2.63
CA THR A 205 -29.38 -41.59 2.02
C THR A 205 -28.72 -40.31 2.55
N ALA A 206 -28.54 -40.16 3.87
CA ALA A 206 -27.88 -38.98 4.44
C ALA A 206 -26.43 -38.82 3.95
N HIS A 207 -25.61 -39.88 4.04
CA HIS A 207 -24.20 -39.81 3.69
C HIS A 207 -23.94 -39.79 2.17
N GLY A 208 -24.84 -40.33 1.33
CA GLY A 208 -24.71 -40.29 -0.13
C GLY A 208 -24.83 -38.88 -0.75
N PHE A 209 -25.67 -38.00 -0.18
CA PHE A 209 -25.84 -36.64 -0.71
C PHE A 209 -24.71 -35.67 -0.28
N ILE A 210 -24.09 -35.89 0.88
CA ILE A 210 -23.03 -35.02 1.43
C ILE A 210 -21.86 -34.78 0.45
N PRO A 211 -21.24 -35.79 -0.20
CA PRO A 211 -20.16 -35.54 -1.16
C PRO A 211 -20.62 -34.82 -2.43
N ILE A 212 -21.87 -35.03 -2.87
CA ILE A 212 -22.46 -34.30 -4.01
C ILE A 212 -22.59 -32.81 -3.65
N VAL A 213 -23.04 -32.50 -2.43
CA VAL A 213 -23.10 -31.13 -1.90
C VAL A 213 -21.70 -30.52 -1.80
N TYR A 214 -20.69 -31.27 -1.33
CA TYR A 214 -19.30 -30.78 -1.30
C TYR A 214 -18.71 -30.53 -2.70
N VAL A 215 -19.00 -31.38 -3.70
CA VAL A 215 -18.60 -31.13 -5.10
C VAL A 215 -19.24 -29.85 -5.64
N GLY A 216 -20.56 -29.67 -5.43
CA GLY A 216 -21.26 -28.44 -5.84
C GLY A 216 -20.71 -27.19 -5.15
N VAL A 217 -20.39 -27.29 -3.86
CA VAL A 217 -19.75 -26.22 -3.07
C VAL A 217 -18.34 -25.89 -3.58
N LEU A 218 -17.49 -26.88 -3.82
CA LEU A 218 -16.12 -26.68 -4.30
C LEU A 218 -16.10 -26.03 -5.69
N LEU A 219 -17.00 -26.45 -6.59
CA LEU A 219 -17.19 -25.82 -7.89
C LEU A 219 -17.69 -24.37 -7.75
N MET A 220 -18.70 -24.11 -6.90
CA MET A 220 -19.16 -22.74 -6.64
C MET A 220 -18.07 -21.84 -6.07
N LEU A 221 -17.23 -22.35 -5.16
CA LEU A 221 -16.06 -21.63 -4.65
C LEU A 221 -15.04 -21.36 -5.77
N LEU A 222 -14.74 -22.33 -6.64
CA LEU A 222 -13.84 -22.13 -7.78
C LEU A 222 -14.36 -21.05 -8.75
N MET A 223 -15.67 -21.03 -9.05
CA MET A 223 -16.25 -19.99 -9.90
C MET A 223 -16.26 -18.61 -9.22
N ILE A 224 -16.45 -18.56 -7.89
CA ILE A 224 -16.25 -17.37 -7.06
C ILE A 224 -14.81 -16.83 -7.16
N TYR A 225 -13.81 -17.70 -7.08
CA TYR A 225 -12.39 -17.34 -7.24
C TYR A 225 -12.12 -16.76 -8.64
N ALA A 226 -12.54 -17.46 -9.70
CA ALA A 226 -12.37 -17.00 -11.08
C ALA A 226 -13.02 -15.63 -11.31
N CYS A 227 -14.29 -15.47 -10.93
CA CYS A 227 -15.03 -14.21 -11.11
C CYS A 227 -14.47 -13.06 -10.26
N SER A 228 -13.96 -13.36 -9.06
CA SER A 228 -13.34 -12.35 -8.18
C SER A 228 -11.97 -11.90 -8.70
N SER A 229 -11.13 -12.80 -9.23
CA SER A 229 -9.81 -12.44 -9.78
C SER A 229 -9.90 -11.44 -10.94
N LEU A 230 -10.86 -11.65 -11.85
CA LEU A 230 -11.14 -10.74 -12.98
C LEU A 230 -11.59 -9.35 -12.51
N ALA A 231 -12.47 -9.32 -11.49
CA ALA A 231 -12.97 -8.07 -10.91
C ALA A 231 -11.88 -7.33 -10.11
N ILE A 232 -11.05 -8.05 -9.35
CA ILE A 232 -9.91 -7.50 -8.61
C ILE A 232 -8.99 -6.74 -9.57
N LEU A 233 -8.63 -7.33 -10.72
CA LEU A 233 -7.75 -6.71 -11.70
C LEU A 233 -8.29 -5.36 -12.23
N LYS A 234 -9.61 -5.23 -12.47
CA LYS A 234 -10.20 -3.95 -12.87
C LYS A 234 -10.37 -2.99 -11.68
N SER A 235 -10.76 -3.51 -10.53
CA SER A 235 -11.01 -2.70 -9.33
C SER A 235 -9.76 -1.96 -8.86
N LYS A 236 -8.56 -2.60 -8.91
CA LYS A 236 -7.28 -1.95 -8.63
C LYS A 236 -7.04 -0.74 -9.53
N GLN A 237 -7.36 -0.83 -10.83
CA GLN A 237 -7.20 0.29 -11.76
C GLN A 237 -8.14 1.47 -11.45
N ILE A 238 -9.41 1.19 -11.14
CA ILE A 238 -10.40 2.22 -10.78
C ILE A 238 -9.97 2.91 -9.46
N LEU A 239 -9.54 2.10 -8.50
CA LEU A 239 -9.15 2.56 -7.17
C LEU A 239 -7.85 3.38 -7.21
N GLU A 240 -6.92 3.04 -8.12
CA GLU A 240 -5.75 3.86 -8.41
C GLU A 240 -6.13 5.19 -9.07
N SER A 241 -7.02 5.20 -10.08
CA SER A 241 -7.45 6.47 -10.69
C SER A 241 -8.15 7.41 -9.69
N LYS A 242 -8.95 6.86 -8.77
CA LYS A 242 -9.58 7.65 -7.70
C LYS A 242 -8.58 8.11 -6.63
N TYR A 243 -7.57 7.29 -6.31
CA TYR A 243 -6.46 7.70 -5.43
C TYR A 243 -5.66 8.86 -6.03
N GLN A 244 -5.32 8.80 -7.33
CA GLN A 244 -4.57 9.87 -8.00
C GLN A 244 -5.36 11.17 -8.09
N ALA A 245 -6.66 11.13 -8.38
CA ALA A 245 -7.52 12.31 -8.34
C ALA A 245 -7.61 12.92 -6.92
N ALA A 246 -7.89 12.11 -5.91
CA ALA A 246 -7.94 12.57 -4.52
C ALA A 246 -6.58 13.06 -3.98
N HIS A 247 -5.47 12.59 -4.54
CA HIS A 247 -4.12 13.08 -4.26
C HIS A 247 -3.86 14.45 -4.92
N GLN A 248 -4.29 14.65 -6.17
CA GLN A 248 -4.21 15.95 -6.86
C GLN A 248 -5.04 17.05 -6.18
N GLU A 249 -6.12 16.66 -5.50
CA GLU A 249 -6.93 17.55 -4.65
C GLU A 249 -6.30 17.94 -3.29
N MET A 250 -5.16 17.35 -2.91
CA MET A 250 -4.47 17.67 -1.65
C MET A 250 -3.41 18.75 -1.86
N GLU A 251 -3.68 19.94 -1.35
CA GLU A 251 -2.66 21.00 -1.21
C GLU A 251 -1.44 20.49 -0.41
N GLU A 252 -0.24 20.74 -0.93
CA GLU A 252 0.98 20.52 -0.16
C GLU A 252 1.08 21.55 0.98
N PRO A 253 1.28 21.11 2.24
CA PRO A 253 1.23 22.00 3.38
C PRO A 253 2.47 22.91 3.46
N GLN A 254 2.35 24.13 2.90
CA GLN A 254 3.38 25.19 2.92
C GLN A 254 4.04 25.44 4.30
N ARG A 255 3.35 25.11 5.40
CA ARG A 255 3.95 25.05 6.75
C ARG A 255 3.55 23.74 7.43
N LEU A 256 4.52 22.86 7.60
CA LEU A 256 4.38 21.52 8.19
C LEU A 256 4.42 21.55 9.72
N THR A 257 3.32 21.97 10.38
CA THR A 257 3.17 21.75 11.83
C THR A 257 2.79 20.31 12.15
N VAL A 258 3.05 19.83 13.37
CA VAL A 258 2.65 18.47 13.80
C VAL A 258 1.14 18.24 13.66
N GLU A 259 0.31 19.26 13.89
CA GLU A 259 -1.16 19.19 13.73
C GLU A 259 -1.54 19.01 12.25
N LYS A 260 -0.94 19.81 11.36
CA LYS A 260 -1.15 19.71 9.91
C LYS A 260 -0.65 18.37 9.38
N LEU A 261 0.53 17.93 9.81
CA LEU A 261 1.13 16.65 9.43
C LEU A 261 0.30 15.46 9.93
N LYS A 262 -0.24 15.53 11.16
CA LYS A 262 -1.17 14.53 11.71
C LYS A 262 -2.49 14.46 10.95
N GLN A 263 -3.00 15.59 10.43
CA GLN A 263 -4.18 15.60 9.58
C GLN A 263 -3.85 15.09 8.16
N HIS A 264 -2.69 15.42 7.61
CA HIS A 264 -2.21 14.91 6.31
C HIS A 264 -2.06 13.37 6.35
N VAL A 265 -1.34 12.83 7.34
CA VAL A 265 -1.25 11.38 7.61
C VAL A 265 -2.64 10.76 7.81
N ARG A 266 -3.60 11.45 8.44
CA ARG A 266 -4.98 10.96 8.60
C ARG A 266 -5.72 10.85 7.28
N ASN A 267 -5.60 11.81 6.37
CA ASN A 267 -6.25 11.77 5.06
C ASN A 267 -5.73 10.56 4.27
N TYR A 268 -4.41 10.39 4.18
CA TYR A 268 -3.80 9.21 3.54
C TYR A 268 -4.12 7.89 4.24
N TRP A 269 -4.24 7.85 5.57
CA TRP A 269 -4.64 6.64 6.30
C TRP A 269 -6.08 6.22 5.99
N ILE A 270 -6.98 7.20 5.78
CA ILE A 270 -8.35 6.91 5.32
C ILE A 270 -8.30 6.40 3.87
N MET A 271 -7.62 7.10 2.95
CA MET A 271 -7.47 6.69 1.55
C MET A 271 -6.85 5.29 1.41
N ALA A 272 -5.80 4.98 2.18
CA ALA A 272 -5.13 3.69 2.17
C ALA A 272 -5.97 2.59 2.81
N GLY A 273 -6.72 2.89 3.89
CA GLY A 273 -7.60 1.94 4.56
C GLY A 273 -8.81 1.56 3.70
N THR A 274 -9.58 2.56 3.26
CA THR A 274 -10.81 2.33 2.46
C THR A 274 -10.47 1.90 1.04
N GLY A 275 -9.35 2.41 0.49
CA GLY A 275 -8.78 2.03 -0.79
C GLY A 275 -7.88 0.80 -0.76
N SER A 276 -7.84 0.02 0.32
CA SER A 276 -7.09 -1.25 0.33
C SER A 276 -7.85 -2.33 -0.45
N PRO A 277 -7.23 -2.99 -1.45
CA PRO A 277 -7.91 -4.03 -2.23
C PRO A 277 -8.41 -5.21 -1.38
N GLN A 278 -7.73 -5.53 -0.28
CA GLN A 278 -8.19 -6.53 0.68
C GLN A 278 -9.53 -6.15 1.34
N PHE A 279 -9.68 -4.91 1.84
CA PHE A 279 -10.91 -4.47 2.51
C PHE A 279 -12.10 -4.50 1.54
N MET A 280 -11.90 -3.98 0.33
CA MET A 280 -12.87 -4.06 -0.75
C MET A 280 -13.30 -5.51 -1.05
N THR A 281 -12.34 -6.44 -1.13
CA THR A 281 -12.63 -7.86 -1.37
C THR A 281 -13.34 -8.50 -0.18
N ALA A 282 -12.97 -8.15 1.05
CA ALA A 282 -13.64 -8.64 2.25
C ALA A 282 -15.10 -8.16 2.37
N CYS A 283 -15.39 -6.94 1.91
CA CYS A 283 -16.74 -6.40 1.85
C CYS A 283 -17.50 -6.75 0.55
N SER A 284 -16.97 -7.64 -0.30
CA SER A 284 -17.65 -8.06 -1.52
C SER A 284 -18.77 -9.08 -1.27
N ALA A 285 -19.73 -9.13 -2.20
CA ALA A 285 -20.75 -10.18 -2.21
C ALA A 285 -20.16 -11.59 -2.42
N THR A 286 -19.04 -11.72 -3.14
CA THR A 286 -18.37 -13.03 -3.34
C THR A 286 -17.74 -13.54 -2.06
N THR A 287 -17.10 -12.67 -1.25
CA THR A 287 -16.54 -13.09 0.05
C THR A 287 -17.64 -13.36 1.07
N SER A 288 -18.69 -12.54 1.11
CA SER A 288 -19.85 -12.80 1.97
C SER A 288 -20.53 -14.13 1.63
N ALA A 289 -20.67 -14.46 0.34
CA ALA A 289 -21.16 -15.76 -0.11
C ALA A 289 -20.22 -16.91 0.28
N SER A 290 -18.90 -16.75 0.13
CA SER A 290 -17.91 -17.75 0.56
C SER A 290 -17.97 -18.05 2.06
N GLY A 291 -18.30 -17.06 2.90
CA GLY A 291 -18.48 -17.25 4.34
C GLY A 291 -19.75 -18.03 4.70
N VAL A 292 -20.87 -17.81 3.99
CA VAL A 292 -22.09 -18.62 4.13
C VAL A 292 -21.83 -20.07 3.68
N ILE A 293 -21.11 -20.25 2.58
CA ILE A 293 -20.67 -21.56 2.08
C ILE A 293 -19.75 -22.27 3.09
N CYS A 294 -18.84 -21.53 3.74
CA CYS A 294 -17.97 -22.03 4.80
C CYS A 294 -18.76 -22.46 6.05
N ALA A 295 -19.79 -21.71 6.42
CA ALA A 295 -20.71 -22.07 7.50
C ALA A 295 -21.48 -23.36 7.19
N LEU A 296 -22.02 -23.49 5.98
CA LEU A 296 -22.67 -24.73 5.51
C LEU A 296 -21.71 -25.93 5.54
N SER A 297 -20.49 -25.75 5.02
CA SER A 297 -19.41 -26.76 5.08
C SER A 297 -19.14 -27.24 6.51
N THR A 298 -19.16 -26.30 7.46
CA THR A 298 -18.92 -26.56 8.90
C THR A 298 -20.07 -27.32 9.54
N VAL A 299 -21.33 -26.95 9.24
CA VAL A 299 -22.51 -27.69 9.72
C VAL A 299 -22.51 -29.13 9.22
N LEU A 300 -22.15 -29.35 7.95
CA LEU A 300 -21.99 -30.69 7.38
C LEU A 300 -20.85 -31.46 8.07
N HIS A 301 -19.69 -30.83 8.31
CA HIS A 301 -18.56 -31.47 9.01
C HIS A 301 -18.90 -31.84 10.47
N ILE A 302 -19.66 -31.00 11.18
CA ILE A 302 -20.18 -31.29 12.52
C ILE A 302 -21.18 -32.46 12.49
N HIS A 303 -22.07 -32.52 11.50
CA HIS A 303 -23.01 -33.63 11.35
C HIS A 303 -22.27 -34.96 11.10
N ILE A 304 -21.27 -34.96 10.20
CA ILE A 304 -20.43 -36.14 9.92
C ILE A 304 -19.74 -36.64 11.20
N LEU A 305 -19.12 -35.76 11.99
CA LEU A 305 -18.44 -36.18 13.22
C LEU A 305 -19.44 -36.71 14.26
N LEU A 306 -20.60 -36.06 14.43
CA LEU A 306 -21.61 -36.47 15.39
C LEU A 306 -22.19 -37.86 15.07
N SER A 307 -22.45 -38.17 13.79
CA SER A 307 -22.91 -39.49 13.36
C SER A 307 -21.88 -40.59 13.60
N ASN A 308 -20.58 -40.28 13.51
CA ASN A 308 -19.50 -41.27 13.60
C ASN A 308 -18.84 -41.37 14.99
N ILE A 309 -19.28 -40.57 15.98
CA ILE A 309 -18.63 -40.49 17.31
C ILE A 309 -18.60 -41.82 18.09
N ARG A 310 -19.54 -42.73 17.80
CA ARG A 310 -19.60 -44.08 18.40
C ARG A 310 -18.61 -45.06 17.77
N SER A 311 -18.15 -44.78 16.54
CA SER A 311 -17.34 -45.68 15.71
C SER A 311 -15.90 -45.19 15.54
N LEU A 312 -15.38 -44.34 16.44
CA LEU A 312 -14.06 -43.70 16.33
C LEU A 312 -12.84 -44.64 16.31
N ARG A 313 -13.04 -45.96 16.51
CA ARG A 313 -12.00 -46.99 16.35
C ARG A 313 -12.09 -47.77 15.04
N ASP A 314 -13.13 -47.52 14.24
CA ASP A 314 -13.38 -48.20 12.98
C ASP A 314 -12.65 -47.52 11.81
N TYR A 315 -11.37 -47.88 11.67
CA TYR A 315 -10.56 -47.59 10.49
C TYR A 315 -10.10 -48.91 9.86
N LYS A 316 -10.40 -49.10 8.58
CA LYS A 316 -10.09 -50.32 7.80
C LYS A 316 -9.12 -50.03 6.65
N SER A 317 -8.76 -48.76 6.45
CA SER A 317 -7.76 -48.32 5.47
C SER A 317 -6.31 -48.58 5.92
N ASP A 318 -5.40 -48.64 4.95
CA ASP A 318 -3.96 -48.80 5.17
C ASP A 318 -3.30 -47.66 5.97
N TYR A 319 -3.95 -46.50 6.05
CA TYR A 319 -3.54 -45.36 6.89
C TYR A 319 -3.72 -45.63 8.39
N LYS A 320 -4.58 -46.60 8.77
CA LYS A 320 -4.76 -47.07 10.16
C LYS A 320 -5.08 -45.88 11.11
N TRP A 321 -4.42 -45.80 12.27
CA TRP A 321 -4.71 -44.79 13.30
C TRP A 321 -4.58 -43.34 12.82
N SER A 322 -3.85 -43.05 11.74
CA SER A 322 -3.65 -41.66 11.30
C SER A 322 -4.94 -41.04 10.78
N MET A 323 -5.93 -41.84 10.38
CA MET A 323 -7.24 -41.36 9.93
C MET A 323 -7.99 -40.60 11.03
N VAL A 324 -7.94 -41.10 12.27
CA VAL A 324 -8.47 -40.42 13.46
C VAL A 324 -7.75 -39.09 13.69
N VAL A 325 -6.42 -39.08 13.55
CA VAL A 325 -5.57 -37.89 13.74
C VAL A 325 -5.87 -36.82 12.69
N ILE A 326 -5.99 -37.20 11.41
CA ILE A 326 -6.35 -36.30 10.31
C ILE A 326 -7.76 -35.72 10.57
N LEU A 327 -8.75 -36.56 10.87
CA LEU A 327 -10.13 -36.14 11.12
C LEU A 327 -10.21 -35.11 12.26
N ILE A 328 -9.58 -35.38 13.41
CA ILE A 328 -9.60 -34.47 14.56
C ILE A 328 -8.94 -33.12 14.22
N ILE A 329 -7.75 -33.14 13.58
CA ILE A 329 -7.03 -31.91 13.23
C ILE A 329 -7.81 -31.09 12.21
N GLN A 330 -8.31 -31.72 11.14
CA GLN A 330 -9.09 -31.03 10.10
C GLN A 330 -10.44 -30.54 10.62
N PHE A 331 -11.09 -31.24 11.55
CA PHE A 331 -12.31 -30.78 12.23
C PHE A 331 -12.07 -29.52 13.07
N ILE A 332 -11.06 -29.53 13.94
CA ILE A 332 -10.64 -28.33 14.69
C ILE A 332 -10.30 -27.19 13.74
N GLY A 333 -9.62 -27.51 12.63
CA GLY A 333 -9.28 -26.56 11.56
C GLY A 333 -10.47 -25.96 10.85
N THR A 334 -11.52 -26.75 10.57
CA THR A 334 -12.79 -26.26 10.04
C THR A 334 -13.45 -25.29 11.03
N ILE A 335 -13.58 -25.64 12.31
CA ILE A 335 -14.21 -24.74 13.31
C ILE A 335 -13.43 -23.43 13.45
N MET A 336 -12.12 -23.48 13.67
CA MET A 336 -11.28 -22.29 13.84
C MET A 336 -11.23 -21.44 12.56
N GLY A 337 -11.11 -22.09 11.41
CA GLY A 337 -11.09 -21.40 10.11
C GLY A 337 -12.40 -20.70 9.79
N THR A 338 -13.57 -21.25 10.17
CA THR A 338 -14.87 -20.67 9.82
C THR A 338 -15.19 -19.34 10.52
N ILE A 339 -14.48 -18.99 11.60
CA ILE A 339 -14.67 -17.73 12.34
C ILE A 339 -14.44 -16.51 11.45
N ALA A 340 -13.35 -16.47 10.68
CA ALA A 340 -12.99 -15.29 9.89
C ALA A 340 -13.89 -15.08 8.65
N PRO A 341 -14.26 -16.10 7.86
CA PRO A 341 -15.25 -15.98 6.79
C PRO A 341 -16.66 -15.60 7.30
N LEU A 342 -17.09 -16.12 8.45
CA LEU A 342 -18.35 -15.68 9.10
C LEU A 342 -18.31 -14.20 9.46
N ALA A 343 -17.21 -13.71 10.03
CA ALA A 343 -17.08 -12.28 10.32
C ALA A 343 -17.09 -11.42 9.04
N ARG A 344 -16.52 -11.91 7.93
CA ARG A 344 -16.57 -11.25 6.61
C ARG A 344 -17.98 -11.18 6.03
N CYS A 345 -18.89 -12.12 6.32
CA CYS A 345 -20.32 -12.00 5.97
C CYS A 345 -20.96 -10.71 6.53
N PHE A 346 -20.49 -10.24 7.69
CA PHE A 346 -20.97 -9.02 8.34
C PHE A 346 -20.12 -7.78 8.02
N ALA A 347 -18.99 -7.93 7.30
CA ALA A 347 -18.16 -6.80 6.88
C ALA A 347 -18.90 -5.85 5.92
N THR A 348 -19.88 -6.35 5.16
CA THR A 348 -20.79 -5.53 4.34
C THR A 348 -21.56 -4.48 5.14
N LEU A 349 -21.79 -4.71 6.45
CA LEU A 349 -22.40 -3.75 7.37
C LEU A 349 -21.48 -2.56 7.71
N SER A 350 -20.28 -2.48 7.12
CA SER A 350 -19.39 -1.30 7.18
C SER A 350 -19.91 -0.10 6.39
N TYR A 351 -20.90 -0.32 5.51
CA TYR A 351 -21.61 0.72 4.77
C TYR A 351 -22.89 1.14 5.50
N LYS A 352 -23.44 2.31 5.17
CA LYS A 352 -24.59 2.88 5.88
C LYS A 352 -25.85 2.06 5.60
N LEU A 353 -26.26 1.29 6.61
CA LEU A 353 -27.44 0.41 6.59
C LEU A 353 -28.76 1.20 6.50
N SER A 354 -29.05 1.72 5.32
CA SER A 354 -30.29 2.43 5.00
C SER A 354 -31.28 1.52 4.27
N ILE A 355 -32.57 1.81 4.37
CA ILE A 355 -33.61 1.08 3.64
C ILE A 355 -33.34 1.15 2.12
N LYS A 356 -32.85 2.30 1.61
CA LYS A 356 -32.40 2.48 0.22
C LYS A 356 -31.22 1.56 -0.15
N TRP A 357 -30.26 1.35 0.74
CA TRP A 357 -29.13 0.43 0.55
C TRP A 357 -29.61 -1.02 0.51
N ILE A 358 -30.50 -1.42 1.43
CA ILE A 358 -31.11 -2.77 1.45
C ILE A 358 -31.86 -3.02 0.13
N TRP A 359 -32.70 -2.09 -0.32
CA TRP A 359 -33.38 -2.21 -1.63
C TRP A 359 -32.43 -2.21 -2.82
N ASN A 360 -31.31 -1.49 -2.78
CA ASN A 360 -30.29 -1.56 -3.84
C ASN A 360 -29.55 -2.90 -3.85
N HIS A 361 -29.29 -3.52 -2.69
CA HIS A 361 -28.75 -4.88 -2.62
C HIS A 361 -29.77 -5.94 -3.06
N ILE A 362 -31.07 -5.71 -2.83
CA ILE A 362 -32.18 -6.55 -3.32
C ILE A 362 -32.45 -6.36 -4.84
N LYS A 363 -31.98 -5.27 -5.46
CA LYS A 363 -31.92 -5.10 -6.93
C LYS A 363 -30.78 -5.93 -7.55
N VAL A 364 -30.78 -7.23 -7.27
CA VAL A 364 -29.73 -8.19 -7.57
C VAL A 364 -29.39 -8.27 -9.06
N SER A 365 -30.34 -8.01 -9.95
CA SER A 365 -30.15 -8.00 -11.41
C SER A 365 -29.15 -6.93 -11.90
N LYS A 366 -28.88 -5.86 -11.13
CA LYS A 366 -27.85 -4.88 -11.50
C LYS A 366 -26.47 -5.37 -11.05
N VAL A 367 -25.69 -5.90 -12.00
CA VAL A 367 -24.26 -6.21 -11.83
C VAL A 367 -23.43 -4.97 -12.15
N GLU A 368 -22.47 -4.65 -11.29
CA GLU A 368 -21.58 -3.50 -11.45
C GLU A 368 -20.64 -3.68 -12.67
N SER A 369 -20.32 -2.58 -13.36
CA SER A 369 -19.51 -2.62 -14.58
C SER A 369 -18.14 -3.28 -14.36
N TYR A 370 -17.47 -2.98 -13.24
CA TYR A 370 -16.10 -3.44 -12.97
C TYR A 370 -15.94 -4.98 -12.96
N TRP A 371 -16.99 -5.75 -12.66
CA TRP A 371 -16.94 -7.21 -12.76
C TRP A 371 -16.66 -7.64 -14.21
N THR A 372 -17.51 -7.18 -15.13
CA THR A 372 -17.51 -7.64 -16.54
C THR A 372 -16.56 -6.84 -17.44
N GLN A 373 -16.14 -5.64 -17.02
CA GLN A 373 -15.36 -4.72 -17.84
C GLN A 373 -14.04 -5.34 -18.36
N LYS A 374 -13.36 -6.18 -17.56
CA LYS A 374 -12.11 -6.82 -18.01
C LYS A 374 -12.33 -7.80 -19.17
N LEU A 375 -13.43 -8.56 -19.14
CA LEU A 375 -13.83 -9.44 -20.24
C LEU A 375 -14.30 -8.63 -21.47
N SER A 376 -14.96 -7.49 -21.26
CA SER A 376 -15.36 -6.57 -22.34
C SER A 376 -14.15 -5.93 -23.04
N GLU A 377 -13.14 -5.49 -22.27
CA GLU A 377 -11.85 -5.01 -22.80
C GLU A 377 -11.16 -6.13 -23.62
N TRP A 378 -11.12 -7.36 -23.11
CA TRP A 378 -10.59 -8.49 -23.86
C TRP A 378 -11.41 -8.80 -25.13
N LYS A 379 -12.74 -8.67 -25.08
CA LYS A 379 -13.63 -8.88 -26.24
C LYS A 379 -13.39 -7.85 -27.36
N GLN A 380 -13.03 -6.62 -26.99
CA GLN A 380 -12.70 -5.54 -27.93
C GLN A 380 -11.23 -5.53 -28.37
N SER A 381 -10.32 -6.14 -27.60
CA SER A 381 -8.88 -6.16 -27.92
C SER A 381 -8.55 -6.87 -29.25
N ASN A 382 -7.60 -6.31 -30.00
CA ASN A 382 -6.96 -6.99 -31.13
C ASN A 382 -5.78 -7.83 -30.62
N ILE A 383 -5.75 -9.12 -30.95
CA ILE A 383 -4.59 -9.99 -30.66
C ILE A 383 -3.75 -10.10 -31.94
N PRO A 384 -2.45 -9.76 -31.92
CA PRO A 384 -1.58 -9.92 -33.07
C PRO A 384 -1.20 -11.40 -33.23
N PHE A 385 -2.02 -12.17 -33.96
CA PHE A 385 -1.73 -13.57 -34.26
C PHE A 385 -0.60 -13.70 -35.30
N PRO A 386 0.54 -14.34 -34.95
CA PRO A 386 1.58 -14.71 -35.91
C PRO A 386 1.00 -15.64 -36.98
N SER A 387 1.40 -15.43 -38.24
CA SER A 387 1.19 -16.34 -39.38
C SER A 387 -0.06 -17.23 -39.36
N SER A 388 -1.23 -16.66 -39.66
CA SER A 388 -2.44 -17.44 -39.98
C SER A 388 -3.26 -16.80 -41.10
N SER A 389 -3.96 -17.63 -41.88
CA SER A 389 -4.69 -17.19 -43.07
C SER A 389 -5.87 -16.28 -42.72
N ARG A 390 -6.31 -15.42 -43.66
CA ARG A 390 -7.44 -14.49 -43.45
C ARG A 390 -8.71 -15.20 -42.96
N LYS A 391 -9.01 -16.40 -43.48
CA LYS A 391 -10.12 -17.25 -43.02
C LYS A 391 -9.93 -17.71 -41.56
N CYS A 392 -8.73 -18.20 -41.22
CA CYS A 392 -8.40 -18.63 -39.86
C CYS A 392 -8.51 -17.47 -38.85
N LYS A 393 -8.00 -16.28 -39.18
CA LYS A 393 -8.12 -15.08 -38.32
C LYS A 393 -9.57 -14.68 -38.04
N ILE A 394 -10.45 -14.78 -39.03
CA ILE A 394 -11.89 -14.52 -38.85
C ILE A 394 -12.52 -15.56 -37.91
N VAL A 395 -12.25 -16.85 -38.10
CA VAL A 395 -12.77 -17.93 -37.24
C VAL A 395 -12.30 -17.76 -35.79
N ILE A 396 -11.01 -17.50 -35.57
CA ILE A 396 -10.45 -17.28 -34.22
C ILE A 396 -11.06 -16.04 -33.55
N GLN A 397 -11.22 -14.93 -34.28
CA GLN A 397 -11.81 -13.72 -33.71
C GLN A 397 -13.30 -13.90 -33.39
N ASN A 398 -14.06 -14.60 -34.24
CA ASN A 398 -15.47 -14.92 -33.96
C ASN A 398 -15.60 -15.87 -32.76
N LEU A 399 -14.76 -16.90 -32.67
CA LEU A 399 -14.72 -17.83 -31.54
C LEU A 399 -14.35 -17.10 -30.23
N LYS A 400 -13.34 -16.22 -30.26
CA LYS A 400 -12.98 -15.33 -29.14
C LYS A 400 -14.18 -14.47 -28.69
N ILE A 401 -14.87 -13.84 -29.63
CA ILE A 401 -16.03 -12.97 -29.36
C ILE A 401 -17.17 -13.79 -28.73
N LEU A 402 -17.42 -15.00 -29.22
CA LEU A 402 -18.42 -15.93 -28.68
C LEU A 402 -18.07 -16.37 -27.24
N ILE A 403 -16.88 -16.93 -27.04
CA ILE A 403 -16.40 -17.40 -25.73
C ILE A 403 -16.47 -16.27 -24.70
N LEU A 404 -15.91 -15.09 -25.02
CA LEU A 404 -15.93 -13.95 -24.08
C LEU A 404 -17.34 -13.43 -23.83
N SER A 405 -18.27 -13.53 -24.78
CA SER A 405 -19.68 -13.20 -24.53
C SER A 405 -20.36 -14.18 -23.58
N ILE A 406 -20.06 -15.48 -23.70
CA ILE A 406 -20.52 -16.51 -22.76
C ILE A 406 -19.92 -16.26 -21.37
N CYS A 407 -18.61 -16.00 -21.28
CA CYS A 407 -17.95 -15.66 -20.01
C CYS A 407 -18.54 -14.41 -19.33
N ILE A 408 -18.92 -13.38 -20.08
CA ILE A 408 -19.60 -12.17 -19.54
C ILE A 408 -20.98 -12.53 -18.98
N GLY A 409 -21.77 -13.34 -19.69
CA GLY A 409 -23.08 -13.81 -19.20
C GLY A 409 -22.94 -14.67 -17.94
N PHE A 410 -21.98 -15.59 -17.95
CA PHE A 410 -21.67 -16.46 -16.82
C PHE A 410 -21.19 -15.67 -15.59
N GLN A 411 -20.28 -14.72 -15.75
CA GLN A 411 -19.78 -13.90 -14.63
C GLN A 411 -20.91 -13.06 -14.02
N LYS A 412 -21.84 -12.53 -14.83
CA LYS A 412 -23.05 -11.88 -14.30
C LYS A 412 -23.89 -12.84 -13.45
N ALA A 413 -24.13 -14.06 -13.93
CA ALA A 413 -24.90 -15.08 -13.21
C ALA A 413 -24.26 -15.47 -11.87
N VAL A 414 -22.93 -15.66 -11.82
CA VAL A 414 -22.21 -15.94 -10.57
C VAL A 414 -22.30 -14.76 -9.59
N VAL A 415 -22.14 -13.52 -10.05
CA VAL A 415 -22.26 -12.33 -9.18
C VAL A 415 -23.70 -12.17 -8.65
N VAL A 416 -24.71 -12.42 -9.49
CA VAL A 416 -26.13 -12.49 -9.10
C VAL A 416 -26.35 -13.53 -8.01
N ALA A 417 -25.86 -14.77 -8.19
CA ALA A 417 -25.98 -15.82 -7.18
C ALA A 417 -25.25 -15.46 -5.87
N CYS A 418 -24.06 -14.87 -5.95
CA CYS A 418 -23.33 -14.42 -4.76
C CYS A 418 -24.06 -13.30 -4.01
N LYS A 419 -24.70 -12.36 -4.73
CA LYS A 419 -25.55 -11.32 -4.11
C LYS A 419 -26.75 -11.95 -3.39
N MET A 420 -27.43 -12.94 -3.97
CA MET A 420 -28.52 -13.67 -3.28
C MET A 420 -28.04 -14.33 -1.99
N ILE A 421 -26.92 -15.06 -2.03
CA ILE A 421 -26.36 -15.75 -0.85
C ILE A 421 -25.91 -14.73 0.22
N ALA A 422 -25.33 -13.60 -0.20
CA ALA A 422 -24.89 -12.52 0.70
C ALA A 422 -26.04 -11.77 1.40
N VAL A 423 -27.30 -11.95 0.99
CA VAL A 423 -28.47 -11.42 1.71
C VAL A 423 -28.83 -12.27 2.95
N ILE A 424 -28.48 -13.56 2.97
CA ILE A 424 -28.83 -14.48 4.08
C ILE A 424 -28.28 -13.99 5.44
N PRO A 425 -27.01 -13.56 5.58
CA PRO A 425 -26.50 -12.99 6.84
C PRO A 425 -27.25 -11.71 7.26
N ILE A 426 -27.59 -10.85 6.30
CA ILE A 426 -28.31 -9.59 6.56
C ILE A 426 -29.72 -9.87 7.09
N LEU A 427 -30.43 -10.82 6.48
CA LEU A 427 -31.72 -11.29 6.98
C LEU A 427 -31.59 -11.91 8.38
N SER A 428 -30.55 -12.70 8.66
CA SER A 428 -30.33 -13.27 10.00
C SER A 428 -30.12 -12.19 11.08
N VAL A 429 -29.46 -11.08 10.74
CA VAL A 429 -29.30 -9.91 11.64
C VAL A 429 -30.61 -9.17 11.83
N ILE A 430 -31.42 -9.00 10.78
CA ILE A 430 -32.75 -8.37 10.90
C ILE A 430 -33.69 -9.23 11.76
N CYS A 431 -33.72 -10.55 11.54
CA CYS A 431 -34.51 -11.48 12.32
C CYS A 431 -34.06 -11.54 13.78
N THR A 432 -32.76 -11.65 14.06
CA THR A 432 -32.26 -11.64 15.45
C THR A 432 -32.51 -10.32 16.14
N LEU A 433 -32.32 -9.16 15.50
CA LEU A 433 -32.68 -7.86 16.07
C LEU A 433 -34.18 -7.74 16.36
N TYR A 434 -35.05 -8.27 15.49
CA TYR A 434 -36.49 -8.33 15.72
C TYR A 434 -36.85 -9.23 16.92
N CYS A 435 -36.20 -10.39 17.06
CA CYS A 435 -36.35 -11.27 18.22
C CYS A 435 -35.84 -10.62 19.52
N PHE A 436 -34.66 -9.98 19.49
CA PHE A 436 -34.13 -9.23 20.64
C PHE A 436 -35.01 -8.04 21.02
N HIS A 437 -35.69 -7.39 20.06
CA HIS A 437 -36.66 -6.33 20.35
C HIS A 437 -37.90 -6.86 21.10
N ARG A 438 -38.25 -8.15 20.97
CA ARG A 438 -39.28 -8.79 21.81
C ARG A 438 -38.74 -9.21 23.18
N TRP A 439 -37.45 -9.52 23.31
CA TRP A 439 -36.86 -10.12 24.51
C TRP A 439 -36.32 -9.08 25.51
N LYS A 440 -37.23 -8.35 26.19
CA LYS A 440 -36.92 -7.31 27.19
C LYS A 440 -35.82 -7.71 28.21
N TRP A 441 -35.81 -8.97 28.66
CA TRP A 441 -34.89 -9.47 29.69
C TRP A 441 -33.42 -9.42 29.27
N VAL A 442 -33.10 -9.86 28.04
CA VAL A 442 -31.71 -9.88 27.54
C VAL A 442 -31.15 -8.47 27.34
N ARG A 443 -32.02 -7.48 27.12
CA ARG A 443 -31.62 -6.06 27.03
C ARG A 443 -31.01 -5.54 28.32
N ALA A 444 -31.44 -6.02 29.49
CA ALA A 444 -30.84 -5.67 30.78
C ALA A 444 -29.45 -6.31 30.95
N MET A 445 -29.31 -7.59 30.59
CA MET A 445 -28.07 -8.35 30.77
C MET A 445 -26.88 -7.78 29.98
N PHE A 446 -27.13 -7.13 28.84
CA PHE A 446 -26.10 -6.44 28.06
C PHE A 446 -25.92 -4.95 28.40
N SER A 447 -26.69 -4.39 29.35
CA SER A 447 -26.51 -3.00 29.80
C SER A 447 -25.35 -2.84 30.79
N ASP A 448 -25.08 -3.83 31.65
CA ASP A 448 -23.91 -3.82 32.55
C ASP A 448 -22.57 -4.02 31.78
N SER A 449 -22.60 -4.69 30.63
CA SER A 449 -21.45 -4.79 29.73
C SER A 449 -21.40 -3.57 28.79
N GLY A 450 -20.67 -2.52 29.20
CA GLY A 450 -20.61 -1.20 28.53
C GLY A 450 -20.19 -1.19 27.04
N ILE A 451 -21.10 -1.61 26.16
CA ILE A 451 -20.93 -1.74 24.70
C ILE A 451 -21.98 -0.92 23.91
N VAL A 452 -23.06 -0.47 24.57
CA VAL A 452 -24.14 0.32 23.95
C VAL A 452 -24.30 1.67 24.67
N GLU A 453 -23.28 2.54 24.55
CA GLU A 453 -23.41 3.95 24.90
C GLU A 453 -24.18 4.69 23.80
N LEU A 454 -25.34 5.27 24.16
CA LEU A 454 -26.30 5.82 23.20
C LEU A 454 -25.99 7.30 22.89
N VAL A 455 -25.40 7.53 21.71
CA VAL A 455 -25.39 8.80 20.94
C VAL A 455 -25.27 10.11 21.76
N PRO A 456 -24.06 10.65 21.93
CA PRO A 456 -23.86 12.07 22.23
C PRO A 456 -24.36 12.98 21.09
N ASP A 457 -24.71 14.22 21.44
CA ASP A 457 -25.38 15.21 20.58
C ASP A 457 -24.76 15.39 19.17
N PRO A 458 -25.56 15.34 18.07
CA PRO A 458 -25.06 15.49 16.71
C PRO A 458 -24.36 16.83 16.39
N GLN A 459 -24.70 17.93 17.06
CA GLN A 459 -24.47 19.27 16.49
C GLN A 459 -23.03 19.77 16.53
N GLN A 460 -22.19 19.35 17.50
CA GLN A 460 -20.80 19.82 17.58
C GLN A 460 -19.78 19.02 16.73
N LEU A 461 -20.14 17.85 16.22
CA LEU A 461 -19.20 16.97 15.49
C LEU A 461 -19.40 16.97 13.97
N ALA A 462 -20.58 17.35 13.48
CA ALA A 462 -20.99 17.22 12.08
C ALA A 462 -20.11 17.99 11.07
N GLY A 463 -19.42 19.06 11.48
CA GLY A 463 -18.52 19.82 10.62
C GLY A 463 -17.27 19.04 10.19
N LYS A 464 -16.62 18.33 11.13
CA LYS A 464 -15.32 17.66 10.87
C LYS A 464 -15.44 16.34 10.12
N ASP A 465 -16.56 15.62 10.24
CA ASP A 465 -16.74 14.35 9.52
C ASP A 465 -17.11 14.56 8.03
N LYS A 466 -17.63 15.73 7.64
CA LYS A 466 -17.85 16.07 6.21
C LYS A 466 -16.53 16.13 5.44
N ASP A 467 -15.54 16.86 5.96
CA ASP A 467 -14.21 17.02 5.33
C ASP A 467 -13.43 15.70 5.22
N LEU A 468 -13.74 14.69 6.06
CA LEU A 468 -13.11 13.37 6.00
C LEU A 468 -13.74 12.46 4.93
N SER A 469 -14.96 12.76 4.47
CA SER A 469 -15.69 11.92 3.50
C SER A 469 -15.07 11.95 2.10
N ARG A 470 -14.50 13.08 1.65
CA ARG A 470 -13.82 13.21 0.35
C ARG A 470 -12.60 12.29 0.19
N TYR A 471 -12.00 11.87 1.30
CA TYR A 471 -10.84 10.97 1.33
C TYR A 471 -11.22 9.48 1.37
N VAL A 472 -12.52 9.14 1.40
CA VAL A 472 -13.01 7.77 1.38
C VAL A 472 -13.06 7.27 -0.07
N LEU A 473 -12.03 6.54 -0.49
CA LEU A 473 -12.00 5.90 -1.81
C LEU A 473 -13.03 4.76 -1.88
N GLN A 474 -13.94 4.83 -2.86
CA GLN A 474 -15.00 3.84 -3.12
C GLN A 474 -15.12 3.53 -4.62
N LEU A 475 -15.49 2.30 -4.98
CA LEU A 475 -15.68 1.89 -6.38
C LEU A 475 -16.98 2.38 -7.01
N GLN A 476 -18.01 2.64 -6.22
CA GLN A 476 -19.31 3.13 -6.69
C GLN A 476 -19.79 4.27 -5.79
N ASP A 477 -20.14 5.37 -6.44
CA ASP A 477 -20.38 6.66 -5.78
C ASP A 477 -21.78 6.77 -5.16
N ASP A 478 -22.67 5.81 -5.47
CA ASP A 478 -24.00 5.64 -4.84
C ASP A 478 -23.94 5.19 -3.36
N MET A 479 -22.77 4.77 -2.86
CA MET A 479 -22.61 4.11 -1.56
C MET A 479 -22.13 5.09 -0.48
N GLU A 480 -22.92 5.25 0.59
CA GLU A 480 -22.52 6.07 1.74
C GLU A 480 -21.76 5.19 2.76
N PHE A 481 -20.47 5.46 2.95
CA PHE A 481 -19.63 4.73 3.91
C PHE A 481 -20.08 5.03 5.35
N ALA A 482 -20.17 4.03 6.23
CA ALA A 482 -20.71 4.28 7.57
C ALA A 482 -19.73 5.11 8.42
N GLY A 483 -20.20 6.23 8.96
CA GLY A 483 -19.43 7.06 9.89
C GLY A 483 -18.87 6.30 11.10
N ARG A 484 -19.53 5.22 11.54
CA ARG A 484 -18.99 4.29 12.56
C ARG A 484 -17.69 3.61 12.10
N THR A 485 -17.62 3.16 10.84
CA THR A 485 -16.41 2.56 10.25
C THR A 485 -15.31 3.60 10.10
N LEU A 486 -15.63 4.80 9.60
CA LEU A 486 -14.68 5.91 9.44
C LEU A 486 -14.10 6.36 10.80
N LYS A 487 -14.95 6.50 11.81
CA LYS A 487 -14.57 6.79 13.20
C LYS A 487 -13.69 5.69 13.81
N SER A 488 -13.92 4.41 13.46
CA SER A 488 -13.05 3.29 13.85
C SER A 488 -11.67 3.36 13.19
N ILE A 489 -11.61 3.61 11.87
CA ILE A 489 -10.36 3.81 11.12
C ILE A 489 -9.57 4.98 11.70
N SER A 490 -10.19 6.13 11.94
CA SER A 490 -9.57 7.31 12.58
C SER A 490 -9.10 7.01 14.02
N LYS A 491 -9.87 6.27 14.82
CA LYS A 491 -9.49 5.84 16.17
C LYS A 491 -8.30 4.88 16.16
N SER A 492 -8.16 4.02 15.14
CA SER A 492 -7.00 3.12 14.99
C SER A 492 -5.70 3.89 14.75
N LEU A 493 -5.70 4.91 13.87
CA LEU A 493 -4.55 5.80 13.65
C LEU A 493 -4.13 6.54 14.92
N ASN A 494 -5.10 7.13 15.63
CA ASN A 494 -4.80 7.84 16.88
C ASN A 494 -4.15 6.92 17.92
N CYS A 495 -4.57 5.65 17.98
CA CYS A 495 -3.99 4.61 18.84
C CYS A 495 -2.56 4.22 18.40
N LEU A 496 -2.31 4.08 17.08
CA LEU A 496 -0.97 3.81 16.54
C LEU A 496 0.00 4.94 16.88
N ILE A 497 -0.38 6.20 16.62
CA ILE A 497 0.44 7.38 16.96
C ILE A 497 0.70 7.43 18.47
N GLN A 498 -0.30 7.15 19.32
CA GLN A 498 -0.14 7.12 20.77
C GLN A 498 0.81 5.99 21.25
N LYS A 499 0.81 4.83 20.58
CA LYS A 499 1.76 3.74 20.84
C LYS A 499 3.18 4.14 20.43
N ALA A 500 3.34 4.69 19.22
CA ALA A 500 4.63 5.17 18.72
C ALA A 500 5.20 6.32 19.58
N LYS A 501 4.35 7.17 20.17
CA LYS A 501 4.75 8.17 21.18
C LYS A 501 5.31 7.56 22.50
N LYS A 502 5.25 6.24 22.70
CA LYS A 502 5.98 5.55 23.78
C LYS A 502 7.37 5.05 23.36
N GLN A 503 7.69 5.11 22.08
CA GLN A 503 8.92 4.59 21.47
C GLN A 503 9.84 5.74 21.01
N GLN A 504 9.71 6.93 21.62
CA GLN A 504 10.48 8.11 21.23
C GLN A 504 11.95 7.99 21.68
N PRO A 505 12.91 8.47 20.87
CA PRO A 505 14.34 8.40 21.18
C PRO A 505 14.69 9.38 22.31
N ASN A 506 14.89 8.84 23.52
CA ASN A 506 15.00 9.65 24.73
C ASN A 506 16.41 10.21 24.94
N ASN A 507 17.45 9.61 24.38
CA ASN A 507 18.83 10.08 24.53
C ASN A 507 19.15 11.15 23.46
N LEU A 508 18.78 10.89 22.20
CA LEU A 508 18.76 11.91 21.14
C LEU A 508 17.98 13.17 21.57
N MET A 509 16.85 12.98 22.27
CA MET A 509 16.07 14.10 22.80
C MET A 509 16.83 14.90 23.87
N LYS A 510 17.55 14.25 24.79
CA LYS A 510 18.43 14.96 25.75
C LYS A 510 19.46 15.81 25.01
N LEU A 511 20.18 15.21 24.05
CA LEU A 511 21.21 15.86 23.24
C LEU A 511 20.65 17.09 22.50
N LEU A 512 19.51 16.94 21.81
CA LEU A 512 18.85 18.04 21.10
C LEU A 512 18.29 19.15 22.02
N THR A 513 17.98 18.85 23.29
CA THR A 513 17.49 19.87 24.25
C THR A 513 18.57 20.53 25.09
N GLY A 514 19.66 19.83 25.42
CA GLY A 514 20.77 20.39 26.19
C GLY A 514 21.52 21.53 25.47
N SER A 515 21.45 21.57 24.14
CA SER A 515 22.18 22.54 23.31
C SER A 515 21.54 23.94 23.21
N THR A 516 20.62 24.31 24.12
CA THR A 516 19.77 25.51 23.98
C THR A 516 20.18 26.71 24.85
N SER A 517 21.18 26.56 25.72
CA SER A 517 21.71 27.68 26.51
C SER A 517 23.21 27.55 26.79
N PHE A 518 23.98 28.46 26.20
CA PHE A 518 25.32 28.85 26.69
C PHE A 518 25.46 30.37 26.52
N PRO A 519 25.42 31.17 27.59
CA PRO A 519 25.70 32.60 27.53
C PRO A 519 27.22 32.83 27.39
N GLY A 520 27.74 32.62 26.17
CA GLY A 520 29.17 32.71 25.85
C GLY A 520 29.48 32.71 24.34
N VAL A 521 28.50 33.06 23.49
CA VAL A 521 28.60 32.96 22.02
C VAL A 521 28.65 34.35 21.38
N GLU A 522 29.58 35.20 21.84
CA GLU A 522 30.02 36.40 21.10
C GLU A 522 31.31 36.16 20.30
N THR A 523 31.86 34.94 20.36
CA THR A 523 32.99 34.46 19.55
C THR A 523 32.72 33.04 19.03
N PHE A 524 33.58 32.57 18.14
CA PHE A 524 33.58 31.25 17.48
C PHE A 524 32.50 31.02 16.41
N ASP A 525 32.84 31.42 15.17
CA ASP A 525 32.12 31.02 13.96
C ASP A 525 31.92 29.51 13.88
N CYS A 526 30.67 29.06 13.93
CA CYS A 526 30.33 27.65 13.71
C CYS A 526 30.15 27.36 12.22
N VAL A 527 30.89 26.36 11.72
CA VAL A 527 30.88 25.81 10.35
C VAL A 527 31.56 26.71 9.29
N PRO A 528 32.90 26.62 9.18
CA PRO A 528 33.59 26.72 7.88
C PRO A 528 33.01 25.71 6.87
N PRO A 529 33.28 25.83 5.55
CA PRO A 529 32.79 24.88 4.55
C PRO A 529 33.47 23.51 4.70
N LEU A 530 32.91 22.68 5.60
CA LEU A 530 33.45 21.39 6.07
C LEU A 530 33.57 20.27 5.01
N LEU A 531 33.14 20.54 3.77
CA LEU A 531 33.03 19.54 2.71
C LEU A 531 33.48 20.14 1.37
N SER A 532 34.49 19.51 0.76
CA SER A 532 34.84 19.68 -0.66
C SER A 532 33.76 19.10 -1.59
N GLU A 533 33.78 19.49 -2.87
CA GLU A 533 32.76 19.12 -3.88
C GLU A 533 32.62 17.60 -4.13
N GLU A 534 33.58 16.78 -3.68
CA GLU A 534 33.54 15.31 -3.81
C GLU A 534 32.63 14.60 -2.78
N TYR A 535 32.25 15.25 -1.67
CA TYR A 535 31.44 14.61 -0.62
C TYR A 535 29.93 14.66 -0.92
N LEU A 536 29.49 13.91 -1.93
CA LEU A 536 28.09 13.88 -2.42
C LEU A 536 27.05 13.45 -1.36
N GLY A 537 26.55 14.40 -0.58
CA GLY A 537 25.30 14.33 0.15
C GLY A 537 25.27 13.64 1.52
N CYS A 538 26.27 12.83 1.92
CA CYS A 538 26.08 11.96 3.09
C CYS A 538 26.01 12.71 4.43
N TRP A 539 24.89 12.59 5.16
CA TRP A 539 24.71 13.10 6.52
C TRP A 539 25.28 12.16 7.58
N SER A 540 25.17 10.84 7.38
CA SER A 540 25.64 9.85 8.36
C SER A 540 27.17 9.90 8.53
N LEU A 541 27.94 10.01 7.45
CA LEU A 541 29.41 9.92 7.50
C LEU A 541 30.05 11.01 8.40
N PRO A 542 29.74 12.32 8.27
CA PRO A 542 30.27 13.33 9.20
C PRO A 542 29.91 13.09 10.67
N ILE A 543 28.71 12.57 10.96
CA ILE A 543 28.28 12.25 12.33
C ILE A 543 29.12 11.10 12.89
N VAL A 544 29.32 10.04 12.10
CA VAL A 544 30.15 8.88 12.45
C VAL A 544 31.61 9.31 12.69
N THR A 545 32.18 10.12 11.79
CA THR A 545 33.54 10.65 11.91
C THR A 545 33.71 11.52 13.16
N LEU A 546 32.82 12.49 13.42
CA LEU A 546 32.90 13.33 14.62
C LEU A 546 32.76 12.52 15.91
N THR A 547 31.89 11.51 15.92
CA THR A 547 31.73 10.63 17.09
C THR A 547 32.97 9.76 17.31
N THR A 548 33.65 9.33 16.24
CA THR A 548 34.93 8.62 16.31
C THR A 548 36.02 9.48 16.98
N ILE A 549 36.10 10.77 16.62
CA ILE A 549 37.03 11.72 17.24
C ILE A 549 36.69 11.89 18.73
N ALA A 550 35.41 12.09 19.07
CA ALA A 550 34.96 12.24 20.46
C ALA A 550 35.24 11.00 21.32
N MET A 551 35.08 9.79 20.76
CA MET A 551 35.40 8.51 21.42
C MET A 551 36.90 8.26 21.57
N SER A 552 37.75 9.00 20.85
CA SER A 552 39.21 8.88 20.89
C SER A 552 39.86 9.73 22.00
N LEU A 553 39.07 10.48 22.79
CA LEU A 553 39.54 11.34 23.87
C LEU A 553 39.58 10.57 25.21
N PRO A 554 40.76 10.15 25.73
CA PRO A 554 40.86 9.21 26.83
C PRO A 554 40.55 9.79 28.23
N LYS A 555 40.44 11.12 28.38
CA LYS A 555 40.15 11.77 29.68
C LYS A 555 38.66 11.95 29.97
N ILE A 556 37.78 11.79 28.98
CA ILE A 556 36.33 12.02 29.14
C ILE A 556 35.71 10.94 30.02
N GLN A 557 34.75 11.34 30.87
CA GLN A 557 34.02 10.39 31.71
C GLN A 557 33.20 9.41 30.85
N ASN A 558 33.29 8.10 31.14
CA ASN A 558 32.63 7.06 30.34
C ASN A 558 31.14 7.33 30.13
N ASN A 559 30.42 7.73 31.19
CA ASN A 559 28.99 8.07 31.14
C ASN A 559 28.63 9.16 30.10
N MET A 560 29.51 10.14 29.87
CA MET A 560 29.31 11.19 28.87
C MET A 560 29.46 10.63 27.45
N VAL A 561 30.52 9.83 27.22
CA VAL A 561 30.76 9.16 25.93
C VAL A 561 29.65 8.16 25.61
N ASP A 562 29.23 7.35 26.59
CA ASP A 562 28.19 6.34 26.44
C ASP A 562 26.80 7.00 26.22
N CYS A 563 26.53 8.16 26.82
CA CYS A 563 25.35 8.99 26.53
C CYS A 563 25.39 9.63 25.14
N LEU A 564 26.53 10.15 24.69
CA LEU A 564 26.69 10.69 23.34
C LEU A 564 26.47 9.57 22.30
N LEU A 565 27.13 8.42 22.46
CA LEU A 565 27.00 7.26 21.58
C LEU A 565 25.56 6.75 21.54
N SER A 566 24.87 6.62 22.68
CA SER A 566 23.45 6.24 22.72
C SER A 566 22.56 7.23 21.97
N SER A 567 22.87 8.53 22.05
CA SER A 567 22.14 9.60 21.37
C SER A 567 22.40 9.63 19.86
N VAL A 568 23.63 9.32 19.44
CA VAL A 568 24.02 9.20 18.03
C VAL A 568 23.44 7.93 17.40
N SER A 569 23.45 6.80 18.12
CA SER A 569 22.83 5.55 17.68
C SER A 569 21.32 5.73 17.43
N GLU A 570 20.60 6.36 18.39
CA GLU A 570 19.21 6.79 18.19
C GLU A 570 19.04 7.78 17.02
N GLY A 571 19.98 8.71 16.83
CA GLY A 571 19.97 9.71 15.76
C GLY A 571 20.16 9.12 14.36
N LEU A 572 21.12 8.21 14.19
CA LEU A 572 21.50 7.63 12.90
C LEU A 572 20.39 6.80 12.25
N VAL A 573 19.47 6.24 13.04
CA VAL A 573 18.23 5.60 12.55
C VAL A 573 17.38 6.60 11.76
N TYR A 574 17.19 7.81 12.29
CA TYR A 574 16.39 8.84 11.64
C TYR A 574 17.16 9.58 10.53
N VAL A 575 18.47 9.78 10.68
CA VAL A 575 19.34 10.31 9.61
C VAL A 575 19.30 9.39 8.40
N THR A 576 19.55 8.08 8.58
CA THR A 576 19.41 7.06 7.54
C THR A 576 18.07 7.19 6.80
N LEU A 577 16.98 7.36 7.55
CA LEU A 577 15.63 7.44 6.97
C LEU A 577 15.41 8.73 6.17
N VAL A 578 16.06 9.84 6.53
CA VAL A 578 16.10 11.09 5.75
C VAL A 578 16.90 10.88 4.45
N GLU A 579 18.08 10.24 4.55
CA GLU A 579 18.96 9.99 3.40
C GLU A 579 18.36 9.01 2.36
N GLU A 580 17.67 7.98 2.82
CA GLU A 580 16.99 6.98 1.97
C GLU A 580 15.72 7.52 1.29
N SER A 581 15.11 8.60 1.80
CA SER A 581 13.78 9.05 1.36
C SER A 581 13.79 10.25 0.43
N LEU A 582 14.77 11.16 0.53
CA LEU A 582 14.75 12.47 -0.15
C LEU A 582 15.62 12.55 -1.41
N ARG A 583 16.23 11.45 -1.86
CA ARG A 583 17.28 11.48 -2.90
C ARG A 583 17.01 10.52 -4.06
N SER A 584 17.31 11.00 -5.26
CA SER A 584 17.45 10.16 -6.46
C SER A 584 18.63 9.21 -6.26
N VAL A 585 18.36 7.92 -6.14
CA VAL A 585 19.36 6.91 -5.80
C VAL A 585 20.40 6.77 -6.91
N THR A 586 21.63 7.23 -6.65
CA THR A 586 22.81 6.85 -7.41
C THR A 586 23.50 5.67 -6.73
N ASN A 587 24.08 4.74 -7.51
CA ASN A 587 24.70 3.53 -6.94
C ASN A 587 25.83 3.88 -5.93
N ASP A 588 26.62 4.91 -6.23
CA ASP A 588 27.70 5.42 -5.38
C ASP A 588 27.22 5.96 -4.02
N GLN A 589 25.99 6.45 -3.91
CA GLN A 589 25.43 6.90 -2.64
C GLN A 589 24.88 5.74 -1.80
N VAL A 590 24.47 4.63 -2.42
CA VAL A 590 24.04 3.42 -1.69
C VAL A 590 25.24 2.72 -1.04
N SER A 591 26.37 2.64 -1.75
CA SER A 591 27.61 2.10 -1.18
C SER A 591 28.11 2.97 -0.03
N LEU A 592 28.11 4.31 -0.18
CA LEU A 592 28.45 5.24 0.91
C LEU A 592 27.55 5.10 2.15
N GLN A 593 26.22 5.02 2.00
CA GLN A 593 25.30 4.80 3.12
C GLN A 593 25.54 3.44 3.79
N LYS A 594 25.85 2.40 3.01
CA LYS A 594 26.17 1.06 3.52
C LYS A 594 27.51 1.06 4.27
N GLU A 595 28.51 1.80 3.79
CA GLU A 595 29.78 1.97 4.50
C GLU A 595 29.58 2.72 5.81
N ALA A 596 28.87 3.85 5.82
CA ALA A 596 28.62 4.62 7.05
C ALA A 596 27.94 3.77 8.14
N LYS A 597 26.99 2.89 7.75
CA LYS A 597 26.35 1.90 8.65
C LYS A 597 27.32 0.82 9.13
N THR A 598 28.25 0.37 8.28
CA THR A 598 29.26 -0.65 8.60
C THR A 598 30.35 -0.10 9.52
N LEU A 599 30.82 1.12 9.22
CA LEU A 599 31.79 1.87 10.00
C LEU A 599 31.24 2.23 11.38
N TRP A 600 29.98 2.68 11.46
CA TRP A 600 29.30 2.90 12.75
C TRP A 600 29.29 1.63 13.61
N LEU A 601 28.95 0.46 13.04
CA LEU A 601 28.98 -0.81 13.76
C LEU A 601 30.41 -1.19 14.19
N GLU A 602 31.44 -0.88 13.40
CA GLU A 602 32.83 -1.08 13.80
C GLU A 602 33.23 -0.21 15.02
N ILE A 603 32.78 1.04 15.05
CA ILE A 603 33.03 1.99 16.15
C ILE A 603 32.25 1.60 17.42
N GLU A 604 30.95 1.35 17.27
CA GLU A 604 30.00 1.07 18.36
C GLU A 604 30.27 -0.29 19.04
N VAL A 605 30.60 -1.33 18.27
CA VAL A 605 30.78 -2.70 18.80
C VAL A 605 32.24 -3.06 19.04
N TYR A 606 33.16 -2.65 18.17
CA TYR A 606 34.56 -3.12 18.19
C TYR A 606 35.57 -2.05 18.61
N HIS A 607 35.15 -0.79 18.82
CA HIS A 607 36.00 0.35 19.19
C HIS A 607 37.20 0.53 18.24
N LYS A 608 36.90 0.47 16.94
CA LYS A 608 37.84 0.60 15.83
C LYS A 608 37.32 1.60 14.80
N TRP A 609 38.18 1.99 13.87
CA TRP A 609 37.84 2.75 12.67
C TRP A 609 38.69 2.25 11.50
N LEU A 610 38.04 1.75 10.45
CA LEU A 610 38.66 1.15 9.27
C LEU A 610 39.67 0.03 9.62
N GLY A 611 39.34 -0.81 10.61
CA GLY A 611 40.18 -1.88 11.14
C GLY A 611 41.18 -1.44 12.23
N ASN A 612 41.56 -0.17 12.27
CA ASN A 612 42.50 0.36 13.27
C ASN A 612 41.82 0.51 14.63
N LYS A 613 42.53 0.11 15.70
CA LYS A 613 42.04 0.29 17.09
C LYS A 613 42.11 1.77 17.45
N LEU A 614 41.00 2.31 17.96
CA LEU A 614 41.01 3.67 18.52
C LEU A 614 41.89 3.74 19.79
N PRO A 615 42.38 4.92 20.20
CA PRO A 615 43.23 5.08 21.38
C PRO A 615 42.58 4.47 22.63
N LYS A 616 43.15 3.37 23.13
CA LYS A 616 42.61 2.69 24.32
C LYS A 616 42.63 3.64 25.52
N ARG A 617 41.51 3.70 26.24
CA ARG A 617 41.39 4.29 27.59
C ARG A 617 42.52 3.73 28.48
N ALA A 618 43.54 4.54 28.73
CA ALA A 618 44.78 4.09 29.35
C ALA A 618 44.65 4.01 30.88
N PRO A 619 45.19 2.96 31.53
CA PRO A 619 45.60 3.07 32.94
C PRO A 619 46.58 4.23 33.09
N GLN A 620 46.56 4.89 34.24
CA GLN A 620 47.28 6.14 34.53
C GLN A 620 48.73 6.15 33.98
N GLY A 621 49.02 7.06 33.04
CA GLY A 621 50.38 7.25 32.53
C GLY A 621 50.53 8.10 31.26
N CYS A 622 49.59 8.01 30.30
CA CYS A 622 49.74 8.69 29.00
C CYS A 622 49.00 10.05 28.95
N THR A 623 49.75 11.15 28.85
CA THR A 623 49.23 12.52 28.99
C THR A 623 48.99 13.24 27.65
N SER A 624 48.49 12.54 26.62
CA SER A 624 48.28 13.13 25.28
C SER A 624 47.36 14.36 25.31
N THR A 625 47.76 15.45 24.63
CA THR A 625 46.94 16.67 24.48
C THR A 625 45.81 16.46 23.47
N ALA A 626 44.80 17.34 23.49
CA ALA A 626 43.72 17.31 22.50
C ALA A 626 44.26 17.45 21.06
N GLY A 627 45.20 18.37 20.85
CA GLY A 627 45.91 18.56 19.57
C GLY A 627 46.66 17.32 19.10
N GLN A 628 47.41 16.64 20.00
CA GLN A 628 48.14 15.42 19.65
C GLN A 628 47.23 14.27 19.17
N ILE A 629 46.02 14.14 19.73
CA ILE A 629 45.05 13.11 19.31
C ILE A 629 44.45 13.47 17.94
N LEU A 630 44.10 14.74 17.72
CA LEU A 630 43.62 15.22 16.42
C LEU A 630 44.67 15.05 15.32
N GLN A 631 45.93 15.39 15.61
CA GLN A 631 47.06 15.21 14.70
C GLN A 631 47.28 13.73 14.35
N LEU A 632 47.28 12.84 15.34
CA LEU A 632 47.40 11.39 15.13
C LEU A 632 46.29 10.84 14.22
N LEU A 633 45.04 11.26 14.43
CA LEU A 633 43.91 10.87 13.58
C LEU A 633 44.03 11.43 12.15
N MET A 634 44.45 12.69 12.01
CA MET A 634 44.68 13.34 10.72
C MET A 634 45.78 12.64 9.91
N ASP A 635 46.93 12.35 10.52
CA ASP A 635 48.05 11.70 9.85
C ASP A 635 47.73 10.23 9.52
N THR A 636 47.01 9.52 10.39
CA THR A 636 46.49 8.16 10.11
C THR A 636 45.55 8.18 8.91
N ALA A 637 44.63 9.14 8.85
CA ALA A 637 43.70 9.30 7.73
C ALA A 637 44.41 9.68 6.42
N LYS A 638 45.41 10.57 6.48
CA LYS A 638 46.24 10.99 5.34
C LYS A 638 47.01 9.81 4.73
N ASN A 639 47.56 8.93 5.56
CA ASN A 639 48.25 7.72 5.11
C ASN A 639 47.29 6.76 4.38
N MET A 640 46.05 6.58 4.86
CA MET A 640 45.05 5.76 4.16
C MET A 640 44.57 6.38 2.83
N VAL A 641 44.43 7.71 2.78
CA VAL A 641 44.11 8.45 1.54
C VAL A 641 45.19 8.21 0.48
N THR A 642 46.46 8.37 0.85
CA THR A 642 47.60 8.13 -0.06
C THR A 642 47.77 6.66 -0.44
N GLU A 643 47.48 5.70 0.46
CA GLU A 643 47.47 4.27 0.17
C GLU A 643 46.49 3.95 -0.98
N VAL A 644 45.23 4.37 -0.88
CA VAL A 644 44.23 4.10 -1.92
C VAL A 644 44.44 4.96 -3.17
N GLU A 645 45.02 6.15 -3.05
CA GLU A 645 45.47 6.93 -4.22
C GLU A 645 46.56 6.21 -5.02
N SER A 646 47.47 5.48 -4.35
CA SER A 646 48.49 4.65 -4.99
C SER A 646 47.98 3.34 -5.59
N MET A 647 46.73 2.93 -5.32
CA MET A 647 46.15 1.70 -5.87
C MET A 647 45.77 1.84 -7.35
N ASP A 648 46.30 0.91 -8.13
CA ASP A 648 46.08 0.77 -9.56
C ASP A 648 44.58 0.68 -9.93
N ILE A 649 44.18 1.28 -11.06
CA ILE A 649 42.77 1.53 -11.39
C ILE A 649 41.97 0.22 -11.49
N GLY A 650 42.59 -0.84 -12.02
CA GLY A 650 41.97 -2.17 -12.13
C GLY A 650 41.78 -2.91 -10.80
N ASN A 651 42.39 -2.45 -9.71
CA ASN A 651 42.28 -3.06 -8.37
C ASN A 651 41.33 -2.29 -7.43
N ARG A 652 40.78 -1.15 -7.87
CA ARG A 652 39.82 -0.35 -7.09
C ARG A 652 38.42 -0.98 -7.13
N ASN A 653 38.03 -1.60 -6.03
CA ASN A 653 36.66 -2.09 -5.80
C ASN A 653 35.85 -1.08 -4.96
N ASP A 654 34.54 -1.32 -4.80
CA ASP A 654 33.65 -0.43 -4.03
C ASP A 654 34.15 -0.21 -2.59
N ASN A 655 34.72 -1.24 -1.97
CA ASN A 655 35.28 -1.18 -0.62
C ASN A 655 36.47 -0.21 -0.55
N SER A 656 37.43 -0.26 -1.48
CA SER A 656 38.53 0.72 -1.51
C SER A 656 38.03 2.15 -1.71
N LYS A 657 37.02 2.36 -2.56
CA LYS A 657 36.37 3.68 -2.77
C LYS A 657 35.68 4.18 -1.49
N CYS A 658 35.00 3.30 -0.77
CA CYS A 658 34.31 3.63 0.48
C CYS A 658 35.29 3.92 1.64
N LYS A 659 36.39 3.15 1.74
CA LYS A 659 37.51 3.43 2.66
C LYS A 659 38.14 4.79 2.37
N TYR A 660 38.43 5.09 1.10
CA TYR A 660 39.01 6.37 0.68
C TYR A 660 38.16 7.56 1.15
N ILE A 661 36.85 7.54 0.88
CA ILE A 661 35.96 8.65 1.24
C ILE A 661 35.82 8.77 2.77
N SER A 662 35.83 7.65 3.49
CA SER A 662 35.81 7.64 4.97
C SER A 662 37.10 8.21 5.56
N ALA A 663 38.27 7.84 5.03
CA ALA A 663 39.56 8.38 5.42
C ALA A 663 39.68 9.88 5.08
N LYS A 664 39.29 10.28 3.86
CA LYS A 664 39.26 11.70 3.46
C LYS A 664 38.36 12.51 4.38
N SER A 665 37.18 11.99 4.75
CA SER A 665 36.27 12.64 5.71
C SER A 665 36.91 12.88 7.07
N MET A 666 37.64 11.89 7.62
CA MET A 666 38.41 12.06 8.85
C MET A 666 39.49 13.13 8.70
N TYR A 667 40.27 13.09 7.61
CA TYR A 667 41.29 14.09 7.31
C TYR A 667 40.70 15.51 7.27
N SER A 668 39.71 15.78 6.41
CA SER A 668 39.12 17.12 6.25
C SER A 668 38.47 17.65 7.52
N ILE A 669 37.85 16.79 8.33
CA ILE A 669 37.22 17.19 9.60
C ILE A 669 38.30 17.50 10.66
N THR A 670 39.32 16.65 10.81
CA THR A 670 40.42 16.90 11.76
C THR A 670 41.24 18.15 11.39
N GLU A 671 41.55 18.34 10.11
CA GLU A 671 42.20 19.53 9.55
C GLU A 671 41.38 20.81 9.84
N THR A 672 40.07 20.78 9.61
CA THR A 672 39.19 21.92 9.92
C THR A 672 39.15 22.26 11.41
N ILE A 673 39.13 21.24 12.28
CA ILE A 673 39.15 21.44 13.74
C ILE A 673 40.50 22.03 14.17
N LEU A 674 41.63 21.46 13.73
CA LEU A 674 42.98 21.95 14.01
C LEU A 674 43.14 23.43 13.60
N LEU A 675 42.70 23.80 12.39
CA LEU A 675 42.72 25.17 11.90
C LEU A 675 41.87 26.13 12.76
N SER A 676 40.72 25.68 13.28
CA SER A 676 39.78 26.52 14.03
C SER A 676 40.25 26.92 15.43
N TYR A 677 41.26 26.25 16.01
CA TYR A 677 41.87 26.60 17.30
C TYR A 677 43.19 27.36 17.19
N HIS A 678 43.71 27.56 15.96
CA HIS A 678 44.99 28.23 15.68
C HIS A 678 46.14 27.66 16.55
N ALA A 679 47.14 28.49 16.90
CA ALA A 679 48.31 28.10 17.69
C ALA A 679 48.02 27.76 19.17
N ASN A 680 46.76 27.84 19.62
CA ASN A 680 46.38 27.62 21.02
C ASN A 680 45.92 26.17 21.31
N ILE A 681 45.98 25.26 20.35
CA ILE A 681 45.37 23.92 20.47
C ILE A 681 46.00 23.02 21.56
N ASP A 682 47.22 23.31 22.02
CA ASP A 682 47.83 22.65 23.19
C ASP A 682 47.30 23.17 24.54
N GLN A 683 46.56 24.28 24.56
CA GLN A 683 45.87 24.80 25.75
C GLN A 683 44.43 24.27 25.88
N VAL A 684 43.86 23.70 24.81
CA VAL A 684 42.48 23.22 24.75
C VAL A 684 42.31 21.94 25.59
N SER A 685 41.34 21.96 26.51
CA SER A 685 41.03 20.77 27.31
C SER A 685 40.34 19.68 26.47
N GLN A 686 40.45 18.41 26.87
CA GLN A 686 39.74 17.36 26.13
C GLN A 686 38.22 17.50 26.32
N GLU A 687 37.79 17.96 27.49
CA GLU A 687 36.42 18.27 27.87
C GLU A 687 35.81 19.36 26.97
N GLU A 688 36.52 20.47 26.76
CA GLU A 688 36.12 21.54 25.85
C GLU A 688 36.01 21.07 24.39
N LEU A 689 36.97 20.27 23.92
CA LEU A 689 36.89 19.67 22.58
C LEU A 689 35.72 18.69 22.49
N PHE A 690 35.43 17.90 23.53
CA PHE A 690 34.30 16.97 23.57
C PHE A 690 32.95 17.71 23.53
N GLU A 691 32.80 18.82 24.24
CA GLU A 691 31.62 19.70 24.15
C GLU A 691 31.49 20.34 22.75
N LYS A 692 32.59 20.80 22.15
CA LYS A 692 32.58 21.35 20.78
C LYS A 692 32.17 20.28 19.75
N LEU A 693 32.71 19.06 19.86
CA LEU A 693 32.33 17.91 19.02
C LEU A 693 30.86 17.53 19.22
N SER A 694 30.39 17.43 20.46
CA SER A 694 28.99 17.13 20.81
C SER A 694 28.04 18.19 20.26
N SER A 695 28.41 19.47 20.32
CA SER A 695 27.66 20.58 19.73
C SER A 695 27.61 20.49 18.19
N MET A 696 28.72 20.17 17.52
CA MET A 696 28.72 19.96 16.07
C MET A 696 27.85 18.77 15.65
N ILE A 697 27.96 17.63 16.34
CA ILE A 697 27.12 16.44 16.13
C ILE A 697 25.63 16.81 16.30
N THR A 698 25.30 17.55 17.37
CA THR A 698 23.92 18.00 17.65
C THR A 698 23.37 18.93 16.56
N ASN A 699 24.20 19.83 16.03
CA ASN A 699 23.81 20.73 14.96
C ASN A 699 23.61 20.01 13.62
N ILE A 700 24.48 19.06 13.26
CA ILE A 700 24.33 18.25 12.03
C ILE A 700 23.09 17.35 12.14
N LEU A 701 22.85 16.73 13.30
CA LEU A 701 21.60 16.01 13.58
C LEU A 701 20.38 16.92 13.45
N ALA A 702 20.37 18.10 14.07
CA ALA A 702 19.27 19.05 13.99
C ALA A 702 18.98 19.48 12.53
N SER A 703 20.01 19.83 11.76
CA SER A 703 19.89 20.19 10.34
C SER A 703 19.33 19.05 9.49
N CYS A 704 19.79 17.81 9.71
CA CYS A 704 19.26 16.64 9.00
C CYS A 704 17.78 16.39 9.37
N LEU A 705 17.47 16.38 10.67
CA LEU A 705 16.16 16.01 11.21
C LEU A 705 15.07 17.07 10.98
N ILE A 706 15.42 18.31 10.65
CA ILE A 706 14.48 19.33 10.14
C ILE A 706 13.71 18.83 8.89
N ASN A 707 14.27 17.90 8.11
CA ASN A 707 13.63 17.32 6.94
C ASN A 707 12.59 16.22 7.27
N LEU A 708 12.49 15.74 8.51
CA LEU A 708 11.56 14.66 8.91
C LEU A 708 10.09 14.89 8.51
N PRO A 709 9.52 16.11 8.56
CA PRO A 709 8.16 16.35 8.09
C PRO A 709 7.96 16.05 6.60
N GLN A 710 8.94 16.38 5.74
CA GLN A 710 8.92 16.01 4.32
C GLN A 710 9.01 14.48 4.14
N VAL A 711 9.88 13.82 4.90
CA VAL A 711 10.00 12.35 4.89
C VAL A 711 8.69 11.65 5.26
N ILE A 712 7.95 12.20 6.24
CA ILE A 712 6.63 11.67 6.62
C ILE A 712 5.61 11.90 5.50
N VAL A 713 5.58 13.08 4.86
CA VAL A 713 4.73 13.35 3.68
C VAL A 713 5.03 12.38 2.53
N MET A 714 6.30 12.23 2.15
CA MET A 714 6.70 11.33 1.07
C MET A 714 6.32 9.87 1.36
N LYS A 715 6.45 9.40 2.61
CA LYS A 715 6.01 8.05 2.99
C LYS A 715 4.48 7.90 3.09
N CYS A 716 3.71 8.98 3.12
CA CYS A 716 2.24 8.90 2.99
C CYS A 716 1.82 8.52 1.56
N HIS A 717 2.53 9.01 0.54
CA HIS A 717 2.23 8.67 -0.85
C HIS A 717 2.97 7.38 -1.28
N THR A 718 2.29 6.49 -2.01
CA THR A 718 2.93 5.39 -2.73
C THR A 718 2.05 4.99 -3.92
N SER A 719 2.64 4.83 -5.11
CA SER A 719 1.94 4.44 -6.35
C SER A 719 1.54 2.95 -6.39
N ALA A 720 2.31 2.07 -5.75
CA ALA A 720 1.97 0.66 -5.58
C ALA A 720 0.85 0.49 -4.52
N ILE A 721 -0.39 0.25 -4.98
CA ILE A 721 -1.58 0.12 -4.13
C ILE A 721 -1.44 -1.00 -3.07
N GLU A 722 -0.67 -2.05 -3.35
CA GLU A 722 -0.34 -3.14 -2.43
C GLU A 722 0.53 -2.70 -1.25
N LYS A 723 1.43 -1.72 -1.47
CA LYS A 723 2.38 -1.21 -0.47
C LYS A 723 1.83 -0.01 0.30
N ARG A 724 0.79 0.64 -0.21
CA ARG A 724 0.21 1.90 0.29
C ARG A 724 -0.16 1.87 1.77
N GLU A 725 -0.89 0.85 2.24
CA GLU A 725 -1.25 0.75 3.68
C GLU A 725 0.01 0.59 4.56
N ALA A 726 1.00 -0.20 4.13
CA ALA A 726 2.24 -0.38 4.88
C ALA A 726 3.09 0.90 4.94
N SER A 727 3.18 1.66 3.84
CA SER A 727 3.91 2.93 3.81
C SER A 727 3.25 3.99 4.68
N VAL A 728 1.92 4.15 4.61
CA VAL A 728 1.19 5.08 5.47
C VAL A 728 1.24 4.65 6.94
N HIS A 729 1.30 3.36 7.25
CA HIS A 729 1.56 2.87 8.61
C HIS A 729 2.98 3.22 9.08
N ALA A 730 4.00 3.12 8.22
CA ALA A 730 5.35 3.57 8.55
C ALA A 730 5.39 5.09 8.80
N ALA A 731 4.72 5.90 7.97
CA ALA A 731 4.60 7.35 8.16
C ALA A 731 3.88 7.71 9.48
N ALA A 732 2.79 7.01 9.82
CA ALA A 732 2.04 7.21 11.06
C ALA A 732 2.83 6.80 12.33
N GLN A 733 3.63 5.74 12.24
CA GLN A 733 4.55 5.35 13.31
C GLN A 733 5.67 6.38 13.47
N LEU A 734 6.34 6.75 12.37
CA LEU A 734 7.40 7.74 12.34
C LEU A 734 6.96 9.09 12.95
N LEU A 735 5.77 9.57 12.59
CA LEU A 735 5.17 10.78 13.17
C LEU A 735 4.99 10.69 14.70
N GLY A 736 4.66 9.52 15.24
CA GLY A 736 4.52 9.32 16.68
C GLY A 736 5.87 9.30 17.41
N GLU A 737 6.86 8.63 16.83
CA GLU A 737 8.22 8.55 17.37
C GLU A 737 8.91 9.92 17.35
N THR A 738 8.85 10.65 16.22
CA THR A 738 9.57 11.92 16.04
C THR A 738 8.79 13.16 16.50
N MET A 739 7.56 13.01 17.01
CA MET A 739 6.68 14.13 17.40
C MET A 739 7.36 15.20 18.29
N ARG A 740 8.22 14.79 19.23
CA ARG A 740 8.98 15.75 20.06
C ARG A 740 10.11 16.43 19.28
N ILE A 741 10.83 15.67 18.45
CA ILE A 741 11.92 16.19 17.61
C ILE A 741 11.37 17.28 16.68
N ILE A 742 10.25 17.00 16.00
CA ILE A 742 9.62 17.96 15.08
C ILE A 742 9.26 19.24 15.82
N ASN A 743 8.59 19.18 16.97
CA ASN A 743 8.27 20.39 17.75
C ASN A 743 9.54 21.16 18.17
N THR A 744 10.51 20.49 18.81
CA THR A 744 11.74 21.13 19.31
C THR A 744 12.63 21.73 18.20
N LEU A 745 12.55 21.22 16.97
CA LEU A 745 13.22 21.81 15.81
C LEU A 745 12.35 22.87 15.09
N GLN A 746 11.02 22.78 15.21
CA GLN A 746 10.07 23.75 14.66
C GLN A 746 10.04 25.09 15.42
N ASP A 747 10.52 25.12 16.66
CA ASP A 747 10.73 26.37 17.40
C ASP A 747 12.08 27.06 17.07
N ARG A 748 12.99 26.40 16.33
CA ARG A 748 14.25 27.00 15.85
C ARG A 748 14.00 27.74 14.51
N GLU A 749 14.44 29.00 14.41
CA GLU A 749 14.03 29.98 13.37
C GLU A 749 14.43 29.70 11.90
N LEU A 750 14.88 28.49 11.54
CA LEU A 750 15.39 28.12 10.20
C LEU A 750 14.32 28.05 9.08
N GLN A 751 13.09 28.52 9.33
CA GLN A 751 11.91 28.32 8.47
C GLN A 751 11.75 29.26 7.26
N ARG A 752 12.70 30.17 6.98
CA ARG A 752 12.62 31.11 5.83
C ARG A 752 13.27 30.58 4.53
N LEU A 753 13.52 29.28 4.43
CA LEU A 753 14.36 28.68 3.39
C LEU A 753 13.54 27.77 2.44
N ASN A 754 13.88 27.79 1.15
CA ASN A 754 13.17 27.02 0.12
C ASN A 754 13.25 25.49 0.42
N PRO A 755 12.11 24.76 0.48
CA PRO A 755 12.01 23.30 0.54
C PRO A 755 13.04 22.52 -0.30
N ASP A 756 13.25 22.92 -1.56
CA ASP A 756 14.07 22.23 -2.57
C ASP A 756 15.57 22.20 -2.23
N LYS A 757 16.01 23.00 -1.25
CA LYS A 757 17.42 23.18 -0.89
C LYS A 757 17.82 22.50 0.42
N LEU A 758 16.86 22.15 1.27
CA LEU A 758 17.10 21.59 2.62
C LEU A 758 17.68 20.15 2.66
N PRO A 759 17.39 19.22 1.72
CA PRO A 759 17.92 17.84 1.78
C PRO A 759 19.43 17.67 1.51
N TYR A 760 20.11 18.72 1.02
CA TYR A 760 21.48 18.68 0.52
C TYR A 760 22.46 19.30 1.53
N ILE A 761 23.31 18.49 2.14
CA ILE A 761 24.27 18.93 3.17
C ILE A 761 25.19 20.06 2.65
N GLU A 762 25.63 19.99 1.39
CA GLU A 762 26.47 21.02 0.74
C GLU A 762 25.84 22.42 0.75
N LYS A 763 24.51 22.53 0.79
CA LYS A 763 23.80 23.83 0.76
C LYS A 763 23.76 24.47 2.15
N TRP A 764 23.90 23.70 3.24
CA TRP A 764 23.74 24.22 4.61
C TRP A 764 24.80 25.25 5.05
N PRO A 765 26.11 25.13 4.74
CA PRO A 765 27.08 26.18 5.08
C PRO A 765 26.73 27.56 4.52
N CYS A 766 26.20 27.61 3.29
CA CYS A 766 25.72 28.84 2.66
C CYS A 766 24.43 29.38 3.33
N LEU A 767 23.53 28.48 3.76
CA LEU A 767 22.29 28.84 4.45
C LEU A 767 22.56 29.36 5.88
N PHE A 768 23.51 28.78 6.60
CA PHE A 768 23.98 29.29 7.89
C PHE A 768 24.60 30.68 7.74
N LYS A 769 25.53 30.88 6.79
CA LYS A 769 26.08 32.22 6.48
C LYS A 769 25.00 33.25 6.17
N ALA A 770 23.99 32.91 5.37
CA ALA A 770 22.87 33.80 5.07
C ALA A 770 22.06 34.16 6.33
N SER A 771 21.74 33.19 7.18
CA SER A 771 21.00 33.44 8.43
C SER A 771 21.77 34.31 9.43
N PHE A 772 23.09 34.12 9.52
CA PHE A 772 24.00 34.89 10.37
C PHE A 772 24.15 36.34 9.86
N PHE A 773 24.26 36.53 8.54
CA PHE A 773 24.25 37.85 7.91
C PHE A 773 22.99 38.64 8.29
N PHE A 774 21.80 38.04 8.21
CA PHE A 774 20.56 38.71 8.60
C PHE A 774 20.45 39.01 10.11
N LYS A 775 21.11 38.22 10.99
CA LYS A 775 21.04 38.40 12.44
C LYS A 775 22.02 39.47 12.96
N ASN A 776 23.20 39.59 12.35
CA ASN A 776 24.30 40.41 12.88
C ASN A 776 24.47 41.78 12.20
N HIS A 777 23.88 42.01 11.01
CA HIS A 777 24.02 43.29 10.28
C HIS A 777 23.52 44.50 11.09
N SER A 778 22.53 44.29 11.97
CA SER A 778 21.95 45.30 12.86
C SER A 778 22.90 45.78 13.96
N ILE A 779 23.92 44.98 14.31
CA ILE A 779 24.81 45.23 15.46
C ILE A 779 26.23 45.57 14.97
N LEU A 780 26.76 44.85 13.98
CA LEU A 780 28.13 45.06 13.49
C LEU A 780 28.34 46.45 12.86
N GLN A 781 27.32 47.06 12.24
CA GLN A 781 27.47 48.42 11.68
C GLN A 781 27.65 49.53 12.73
N LEU A 782 27.28 49.28 13.99
CA LEU A 782 27.55 50.21 15.11
C LEU A 782 28.99 50.03 15.63
N TYR A 783 29.41 48.79 15.88
CA TYR A 783 30.73 48.51 16.44
C TYR A 783 31.88 48.76 15.45
N GLN A 784 31.77 48.28 14.21
CA GLN A 784 32.89 48.24 13.26
C GLN A 784 33.25 49.63 12.68
N LYS A 785 32.37 50.63 12.85
CA LYS A 785 32.57 52.03 12.40
C LYS A 785 33.27 52.93 13.43
N SER A 786 33.40 52.49 14.67
CA SER A 786 33.97 53.30 15.76
C SER A 786 35.51 53.22 15.86
N PHE A 787 36.10 52.08 15.45
CA PHE A 787 37.48 51.73 15.80
C PHE A 787 38.52 51.89 14.68
N TRP A 788 38.09 52.13 13.43
CA TRP A 788 38.99 52.20 12.26
C TRP A 788 38.79 53.47 11.41
N ILE A 789 39.28 54.60 11.92
CA ILE A 789 39.59 55.78 11.09
C ILE A 789 41.07 56.16 11.30
N PRO A 790 41.98 55.77 10.38
CA PRO A 790 43.33 56.31 10.35
C PRO A 790 43.27 57.83 10.10
N LYS A 791 43.97 58.63 10.93
CA LYS A 791 43.79 60.10 11.02
C LYS A 791 44.03 60.92 9.74
N ASN A 792 44.55 60.33 8.66
CA ASN A 792 45.07 61.05 7.48
C ASN A 792 44.31 60.73 6.16
N LYS A 793 42.99 60.87 6.13
CA LYS A 793 42.21 61.03 4.88
C LYS A 793 40.98 61.91 5.12
N LYS A 794 40.69 62.84 4.20
CA LYS A 794 39.45 63.64 4.24
C LYS A 794 38.22 62.72 4.05
N PRO A 795 37.12 62.93 4.78
CA PRO A 795 35.90 62.13 4.62
C PRO A 795 35.18 62.44 3.30
N ASN A 796 34.42 61.46 2.79
CA ASN A 796 33.51 61.64 1.65
C ASN A 796 32.36 62.60 2.04
N PRO A 797 31.85 63.46 1.15
CA PRO A 797 30.84 64.46 1.51
C PRO A 797 29.56 63.87 2.11
N ASP A 798 29.18 62.64 1.74
CA ASP A 798 27.98 61.95 2.26
C ASP A 798 28.00 61.74 3.78
N HIS A 799 29.18 61.69 4.40
CA HIS A 799 29.31 61.51 5.85
C HIS A 799 28.84 62.74 6.65
N ILE A 800 28.80 63.92 6.04
CA ILE A 800 28.60 65.20 6.75
C ILE A 800 27.15 65.38 7.21
N LEU A 801 26.16 64.80 6.50
CA LEU A 801 24.74 64.94 6.85
C LEU A 801 24.24 63.95 7.92
N ILE A 802 24.91 62.81 8.10
CA ILE A 802 24.39 61.71 8.92
C ILE A 802 24.68 61.95 10.41
N GLN A 803 25.89 62.42 10.73
CA GLN A 803 26.39 62.51 12.10
C GLN A 803 25.50 63.35 13.04
N PRO A 804 25.05 64.58 12.68
CA PRO A 804 24.24 65.42 13.58
C PRO A 804 22.85 64.84 13.89
N ASN A 805 22.29 64.08 12.94
CA ASN A 805 20.93 63.55 13.01
C ASN A 805 20.83 62.27 13.85
N ILE A 806 21.92 61.52 13.99
CA ILE A 806 22.03 60.34 14.88
C ILE A 806 22.54 60.73 16.27
N SER A 807 23.42 61.73 16.40
CA SER A 807 23.96 62.16 17.71
C SER A 807 22.96 62.88 18.63
N SER A 808 21.70 62.99 18.22
CA SER A 808 20.64 63.78 18.86
C SER A 808 19.36 62.96 19.11
N VAL A 809 19.51 61.66 19.36
CA VAL A 809 18.44 60.72 19.70
C VAL A 809 18.95 59.69 20.70
N GLU A 810 18.15 59.44 21.75
CA GLU A 810 18.55 58.61 22.89
C GLU A 810 18.31 57.11 22.64
N THR A 811 17.43 56.77 21.69
CA THR A 811 17.09 55.37 21.38
C THR A 811 17.44 54.96 19.95
N ALA A 812 17.86 53.70 19.80
CA ALA A 812 18.09 53.10 18.47
C ALA A 812 16.81 53.05 17.61
N LEU A 813 15.63 53.01 18.24
CA LEU A 813 14.34 53.03 17.55
C LEU A 813 14.08 54.38 16.89
N GLU A 814 14.26 55.49 17.60
CA GLU A 814 14.10 56.84 17.04
C GLU A 814 15.19 57.17 16.00
N ALA A 815 16.43 56.73 16.24
CA ALA A 815 17.51 56.86 15.25
C ALA A 815 17.17 56.12 13.95
N TRP A 816 16.65 54.88 14.04
CA TRP A 816 16.16 54.14 12.89
C TRP A 816 14.96 54.82 12.21
N GLN A 817 14.00 55.34 12.99
CA GLN A 817 12.86 56.09 12.47
C GLN A 817 13.31 57.35 11.72
N ARG A 818 14.18 58.20 12.31
CA ARG A 818 14.72 59.40 11.64
C ARG A 818 15.46 59.06 10.34
N LEU A 819 16.32 58.03 10.35
CA LEU A 819 17.00 57.57 9.13
C LEU A 819 16.01 57.06 8.07
N THR A 820 14.97 56.33 8.48
CA THR A 820 13.90 55.88 7.59
C THR A 820 13.13 57.08 7.00
N THR A 821 12.81 58.09 7.81
CA THR A 821 12.14 59.33 7.34
C THR A 821 13.02 60.18 6.42
N LEU A 822 14.35 60.13 6.56
CA LEU A 822 15.30 60.87 5.72
C LEU A 822 15.66 60.15 4.40
N TYR A 823 15.79 58.83 4.41
CA TYR A 823 16.30 58.05 3.26
C TYR A 823 15.27 57.12 2.60
N ALA A 824 14.25 56.65 3.32
CA ALA A 824 13.22 55.75 2.80
C ALA A 824 11.87 56.45 2.56
N ASN A 825 11.83 57.78 2.66
CA ASN A 825 10.68 58.60 2.30
C ASN A 825 10.87 59.12 0.86
N PRO A 826 10.37 58.42 -0.18
CA PRO A 826 10.47 58.90 -1.55
C PRO A 826 9.78 60.26 -1.64
N SER A 827 10.43 61.23 -2.29
CA SER A 827 9.91 62.59 -2.31
C SER A 827 8.45 62.62 -2.76
N ARG A 828 7.63 63.46 -2.14
CA ARG A 828 6.20 63.58 -2.48
C ARG A 828 6.01 63.82 -3.98
N SER A 829 6.96 64.51 -4.62
CA SER A 829 7.09 64.70 -6.07
C SER A 829 7.30 63.39 -6.85
N HIS A 830 8.12 62.46 -6.36
CA HIS A 830 8.30 61.13 -6.97
C HIS A 830 7.04 60.27 -6.84
N VAL A 831 6.37 60.26 -5.68
CA VAL A 831 5.09 59.56 -5.49
C VAL A 831 4.02 60.14 -6.41
N ILE A 832 3.91 61.46 -6.52
CA ILE A 832 3.01 62.14 -7.48
C ILE A 832 3.38 61.79 -8.93
N SER A 833 4.68 61.73 -9.27
CA SER A 833 5.13 61.32 -10.61
C SER A 833 4.76 59.88 -10.94
N LEU A 834 4.89 58.94 -10.01
CA LEU A 834 4.47 57.55 -10.18
C LEU A 834 2.94 57.42 -10.27
N LYS A 835 2.17 58.09 -9.41
CA LYS A 835 0.70 58.09 -9.52
C LYS A 835 0.23 58.73 -10.84
N LYS A 836 0.88 59.80 -11.32
CA LYS A 836 0.61 60.35 -12.66
C LYS A 836 0.95 59.34 -13.76
N LYS A 837 2.08 58.63 -13.67
CA LYS A 837 2.43 57.55 -14.62
C LYS A 837 1.44 56.38 -14.59
N LEU A 838 0.77 56.10 -13.46
CA LEU A 838 -0.25 55.05 -13.39
C LEU A 838 -1.54 55.45 -14.14
N VAL A 839 -1.91 56.73 -14.07
CA VAL A 839 -3.09 57.28 -14.79
C VAL A 839 -2.78 57.51 -16.27
N ASP A 840 -1.63 58.09 -16.61
CA ASP A 840 -1.27 58.56 -17.95
C ASP A 840 -0.33 57.59 -18.73
N ASN A 841 -0.61 56.27 -18.72
CA ASN A 841 0.21 55.27 -19.42
C ASN A 841 -0.60 54.48 -20.47
N PRO A 842 -0.91 55.06 -21.65
CA PRO A 842 -1.66 54.37 -22.68
C PRO A 842 -0.84 53.28 -23.39
N ARG A 843 -1.52 52.19 -23.79
CA ARG A 843 -0.92 51.03 -24.48
C ARG A 843 -0.31 51.39 -25.83
N VAL A 844 -1.08 52.10 -26.67
CA VAL A 844 -0.75 52.55 -28.03
C VAL A 844 -0.16 51.47 -28.94
N ASN A 845 1.18 51.29 -28.92
CA ASN A 845 1.92 50.36 -29.78
C ASN A 845 2.55 49.17 -29.02
N ARG A 846 2.31 49.03 -27.71
CA ARG A 846 2.84 47.93 -26.87
C ARG A 846 1.94 46.69 -26.96
N THR A 847 2.54 45.49 -26.95
CA THR A 847 1.78 44.25 -26.75
C THR A 847 1.09 44.26 -25.38
N ILE A 848 0.01 43.50 -25.22
CA ILE A 848 -0.68 43.40 -23.92
C ILE A 848 0.27 42.95 -22.81
N GLN A 849 1.15 41.98 -23.09
CA GLN A 849 2.10 41.46 -22.12
C GLN A 849 3.09 42.55 -21.62
N ALA A 850 3.69 43.32 -22.54
CA ALA A 850 4.61 44.40 -22.15
C ALA A 850 3.89 45.52 -21.40
N TYR A 851 2.71 45.93 -21.87
CA TYR A 851 1.89 46.95 -21.23
C TYR A 851 1.48 46.58 -19.79
N LEU A 852 1.05 45.34 -19.56
CA LEU A 852 0.69 44.87 -18.21
C LEU A 852 1.92 44.74 -17.30
N GLN A 853 3.09 44.40 -17.85
CA GLN A 853 4.34 44.43 -17.08
C GLN A 853 4.72 45.85 -16.67
N ASP A 854 4.60 46.84 -17.55
CA ASP A 854 4.83 48.26 -17.23
C ASP A 854 3.87 48.75 -16.12
N MET A 855 2.56 48.46 -16.26
CA MET A 855 1.54 48.86 -15.29
C MET A 855 1.79 48.24 -13.91
N LYS A 856 2.12 46.94 -13.87
CA LYS A 856 2.48 46.28 -12.61
C LYS A 856 3.77 46.86 -12.03
N GLN A 857 4.80 47.14 -12.84
CA GLN A 857 6.04 47.73 -12.35
C GLN A 857 5.81 49.14 -11.76
N ILE A 858 4.85 49.93 -12.27
CA ILE A 858 4.47 51.21 -11.66
C ILE A 858 3.79 50.99 -10.30
N ALA A 859 2.88 50.01 -10.18
CA ALA A 859 2.23 49.66 -8.92
C ALA A 859 3.22 49.09 -7.88
N ASP A 860 4.15 48.23 -8.28
CA ASP A 860 5.21 47.68 -7.42
C ASP A 860 6.13 48.81 -6.90
N ASN A 861 6.50 49.78 -7.76
CA ASN A 861 7.25 50.97 -7.34
C ASN A 861 6.46 51.88 -6.38
N LEU A 862 5.14 51.95 -6.52
CA LEU A 862 4.25 52.67 -5.60
C LEU A 862 4.12 51.95 -4.24
N ALA A 863 4.08 50.61 -4.24
CA ALA A 863 4.12 49.80 -3.02
C ALA A 863 5.46 49.93 -2.28
N LEU A 864 6.59 49.91 -3.01
CA LEU A 864 7.92 50.23 -2.46
C LEU A 864 7.98 51.67 -1.90
N ALA A 865 7.18 52.58 -2.44
CA ALA A 865 7.01 53.96 -1.96
C ALA A 865 5.96 54.11 -0.83
N VAL A 866 5.61 53.02 -0.14
CA VAL A 866 4.61 52.95 0.95
C VAL A 866 3.25 53.57 0.53
N ASN A 867 2.94 53.48 -0.76
CA ASN A 867 1.70 53.93 -1.39
C ASN A 867 1.13 52.77 -2.25
N PRO A 868 0.84 51.59 -1.66
CA PRO A 868 0.29 50.47 -2.42
C PRO A 868 -0.98 50.86 -3.16
N VAL A 869 -1.16 50.28 -4.34
CA VAL A 869 -2.38 50.38 -5.16
C VAL A 869 -3.15 49.08 -4.96
N ASP A 870 -4.48 49.15 -4.83
CA ASP A 870 -5.30 47.95 -4.76
C ASP A 870 -5.36 47.24 -6.13
N ASP A 871 -5.59 45.92 -6.13
CA ASP A 871 -5.73 45.14 -7.37
C ASP A 871 -6.95 45.63 -8.19
N GLU A 872 -8.03 46.09 -7.54
CA GLU A 872 -9.20 46.66 -8.22
C GLU A 872 -8.91 48.03 -8.86
N ASP A 873 -8.24 48.94 -8.13
CA ASP A 873 -7.80 50.25 -8.67
C ASP A 873 -6.83 50.06 -9.86
N LEU A 874 -5.90 49.09 -9.74
CA LEU A 874 -4.97 48.75 -10.81
C LEU A 874 -5.71 48.20 -12.04
N VAL A 875 -6.72 47.35 -11.85
CA VAL A 875 -7.61 46.88 -12.93
C VAL A 875 -8.33 48.04 -13.63
N VAL A 876 -8.84 49.02 -12.87
CA VAL A 876 -9.49 50.22 -13.44
C VAL A 876 -8.49 51.04 -14.27
N HIS A 877 -7.30 51.31 -13.74
CA HIS A 877 -6.25 52.04 -14.48
C HIS A 877 -5.77 51.30 -15.73
N VAL A 878 -5.70 49.97 -15.70
CA VAL A 878 -5.41 49.13 -16.88
C VAL A 878 -6.50 49.29 -17.93
N LEU A 879 -7.77 49.10 -17.56
CA LEU A 879 -8.91 49.12 -18.50
C LEU A 879 -9.16 50.51 -19.10
N HIS A 880 -8.78 51.59 -18.42
CA HIS A 880 -8.87 52.95 -18.97
C HIS A 880 -7.87 53.20 -20.12
N ASN A 881 -6.68 52.59 -20.05
CA ASN A 881 -5.52 52.92 -20.90
C ASN A 881 -5.24 51.92 -22.04
N ILE A 882 -6.06 50.88 -22.18
CA ILE A 882 -5.76 49.69 -22.98
C ILE A 882 -6.01 49.83 -24.50
N GLY A 883 -6.89 50.74 -24.91
CA GLY A 883 -7.30 50.96 -26.30
C GLY A 883 -8.74 50.53 -26.61
N ASP A 884 -9.41 51.24 -27.52
CA ASP A 884 -10.82 50.99 -27.90
C ASP A 884 -11.05 49.56 -28.44
N GLU A 885 -10.04 48.90 -28.99
CA GLU A 885 -10.15 47.53 -29.50
C GLU A 885 -10.34 46.45 -28.42
N PHE A 886 -10.27 46.80 -27.13
CA PHE A 886 -10.64 45.95 -25.99
C PHE A 886 -11.92 46.40 -25.27
N LYS A 887 -12.58 47.47 -25.74
CA LYS A 887 -13.71 48.14 -25.06
C LYS A 887 -14.89 47.21 -24.74
N GLU A 888 -15.22 46.29 -25.65
CA GLU A 888 -16.26 45.26 -25.42
C GLU A 888 -15.93 44.36 -24.23
N MET A 889 -14.65 43.95 -24.09
CA MET A 889 -14.23 43.10 -22.98
C MET A 889 -14.03 43.90 -21.69
N GLY A 890 -13.62 45.17 -21.77
CA GLY A 890 -13.61 46.09 -20.63
C GLY A 890 -15.01 46.27 -20.04
N ALA A 891 -16.02 46.49 -20.87
CA ALA A 891 -17.43 46.54 -20.44
C ALA A 891 -17.90 45.20 -19.83
N ALA A 892 -17.54 44.06 -20.44
CA ALA A 892 -17.86 42.73 -19.90
C ALA A 892 -17.16 42.42 -18.57
N ILE A 893 -16.03 43.06 -18.27
CA ILE A 893 -15.35 42.96 -16.98
C ILE A 893 -16.00 43.88 -15.94
N GLN A 894 -16.34 45.12 -16.32
CA GLN A 894 -17.05 46.09 -15.46
C GLN A 894 -18.46 45.64 -15.09
N ALA A 895 -19.09 44.77 -15.89
CA ALA A 895 -20.41 44.18 -15.63
C ALA A 895 -20.39 42.91 -14.74
N ARG A 896 -19.29 42.62 -14.03
CA ARG A 896 -19.20 41.48 -13.09
C ARG A 896 -19.53 41.92 -11.67
N ASP A 897 -20.45 41.21 -11.01
CA ASP A 897 -20.70 41.30 -9.55
C ASP A 897 -19.53 40.75 -8.67
N SER A 898 -18.36 40.51 -9.26
CA SER A 898 -17.22 39.87 -8.59
C SER A 898 -15.88 40.45 -9.03
N SER A 899 -15.10 40.89 -8.04
CA SER A 899 -13.72 41.36 -8.15
C SER A 899 -12.86 40.44 -9.03
N ILE A 900 -12.22 40.99 -10.05
CA ILE A 900 -11.26 40.26 -10.89
C ILE A 900 -9.84 40.58 -10.43
N SER A 901 -9.03 39.56 -10.12
CA SER A 901 -7.61 39.79 -9.80
C SER A 901 -6.84 40.24 -11.04
N PHE A 902 -5.76 41.01 -10.84
CA PHE A 902 -4.86 41.43 -11.92
C PHE A 902 -4.33 40.23 -12.72
N SER A 903 -4.07 39.10 -12.04
CA SER A 903 -3.62 37.86 -12.68
C SER A 903 -4.69 37.17 -13.55
N GLU A 904 -5.98 37.22 -13.16
CA GLU A 904 -7.08 36.71 -14.00
C GLU A 904 -7.31 37.63 -15.20
N LEU A 905 -7.24 38.96 -15.00
CA LEU A 905 -7.32 39.96 -16.06
C LEU A 905 -6.23 39.75 -17.11
N GLN A 906 -4.97 39.59 -16.67
CA GLN A 906 -3.82 39.40 -17.55
C GLN A 906 -4.00 38.23 -18.52
N ASN A 907 -4.48 37.08 -18.02
CA ASN A 907 -4.74 35.90 -18.86
C ASN A 907 -5.81 36.18 -19.93
N LYS A 908 -6.96 36.76 -19.54
CA LYS A 908 -8.05 37.08 -20.48
C LYS A 908 -7.61 38.05 -21.58
N LEU A 909 -6.86 39.09 -21.22
CA LEU A 909 -6.37 40.09 -22.19
C LEU A 909 -5.42 39.47 -23.22
N ILE A 910 -4.53 38.56 -22.79
CA ILE A 910 -3.59 37.86 -23.68
C ILE A 910 -4.34 36.91 -24.61
N ASP A 911 -5.29 36.12 -24.11
CA ASP A 911 -6.13 35.23 -24.93
C ASP A 911 -6.91 36.01 -26.01
N PHE A 912 -7.42 37.20 -25.67
CA PHE A 912 -8.13 38.07 -26.61
C PHE A 912 -7.19 38.67 -27.67
N GLU A 913 -5.98 39.11 -27.30
CA GLU A 913 -4.95 39.57 -28.27
C GLU A 913 -4.55 38.44 -29.25
N ILE A 914 -4.44 37.21 -28.76
CA ILE A 914 -4.20 36.02 -29.59
C ILE A 914 -5.38 35.74 -30.53
N HIS A 915 -6.62 35.85 -30.06
CA HIS A 915 -7.82 35.67 -30.89
C HIS A 915 -7.92 36.73 -31.99
N MET A 916 -7.76 38.01 -31.64
CA MET A 916 -7.78 39.13 -32.59
C MET A 916 -6.65 39.02 -33.64
N THR A 917 -5.46 38.57 -33.23
CA THR A 917 -4.33 38.33 -34.14
C THR A 917 -4.63 37.18 -35.12
N LYS A 918 -5.27 36.09 -34.66
CA LYS A 918 -5.74 35.01 -35.54
C LYS A 918 -6.82 35.50 -36.53
N LYS A 919 -7.75 36.35 -36.08
CA LYS A 919 -8.80 36.95 -36.92
C LYS A 919 -8.21 37.84 -38.02
N ARG A 920 -7.28 38.76 -37.69
CA ARG A 920 -6.58 39.61 -38.68
C ARG A 920 -5.75 38.81 -39.69
N LYS A 921 -5.05 37.75 -39.27
CA LYS A 921 -4.31 36.88 -40.21
C LYS A 921 -5.23 36.17 -41.20
N LYS A 922 -6.45 35.81 -40.79
CA LYS A 922 -7.44 35.14 -41.64
C LYS A 922 -8.10 36.05 -42.68
N SER A 923 -8.17 37.37 -42.44
CA SER A 923 -8.60 38.37 -43.43
C SER A 923 -7.48 38.83 -44.37
N LEU A 924 -6.21 38.67 -43.98
CA LEU A 924 -5.07 38.99 -44.85
C LEU A 924 -4.73 37.85 -45.83
N SER A 925 -5.20 36.63 -45.57
CA SER A 925 -5.03 35.46 -46.45
C SER A 925 -6.10 35.33 -47.54
N SER A 926 -6.88 36.38 -47.83
CA SER A 926 -8.08 36.30 -48.69
C SER A 926 -8.23 37.45 -49.69
N PHE A 927 -7.16 37.82 -50.40
CA PHE A 927 -7.23 38.65 -51.61
C PHE A 927 -6.21 38.20 -52.67
N PRO A 928 -6.65 37.67 -53.83
CA PRO A 928 -5.79 37.45 -55.00
C PRO A 928 -5.77 38.68 -55.93
N THR A 929 -4.65 38.91 -56.61
CA THR A 929 -4.44 40.06 -57.50
C THR A 929 -5.02 39.82 -58.90
N SER A 930 -6.15 40.48 -59.19
CA SER A 930 -6.67 40.97 -60.50
C SER A 930 -6.40 40.19 -61.81
N ILE A 931 -7.45 39.99 -62.63
CA ILE A 931 -7.62 40.59 -63.99
C ILE A 931 -8.92 40.09 -64.67
N SER A 932 -9.74 41.03 -65.18
CA SER A 932 -10.80 40.94 -66.23
C SER A 932 -11.98 39.93 -66.10
N LEU A 933 -13.12 40.04 -66.81
CA LEU A 933 -13.94 41.16 -67.38
C LEU A 933 -15.37 40.63 -67.69
N ILE A 934 -16.40 41.49 -67.64
CA ILE A 934 -17.70 41.46 -68.41
C ILE A 934 -18.43 40.10 -68.57
N LYS A 935 -19.66 39.87 -68.06
CA LYS A 935 -20.94 40.44 -68.56
C LYS A 935 -22.13 40.13 -67.61
N ALA A 936 -23.33 40.63 -67.92
CA ALA A 936 -24.55 40.49 -67.11
C ALA A 936 -25.79 39.99 -67.89
N GLU A 937 -26.87 39.74 -67.13
CA GLU A 937 -28.30 40.03 -67.43
C GLU A 937 -29.29 38.87 -67.71
N ARG A 938 -30.52 39.04 -67.18
CA ARG A 938 -31.85 38.42 -67.48
C ARG A 938 -32.26 37.06 -66.89
N HIS A 939 -33.57 36.73 -66.78
CA HIS A 939 -34.74 37.45 -66.22
C HIS A 939 -36.01 36.55 -66.22
N LEU A 940 -36.78 36.49 -65.11
CA LEU A 940 -38.12 35.84 -64.98
C LEU A 940 -38.18 34.33 -65.36
N VAL A 941 -39.24 33.52 -65.14
CA VAL A 941 -40.64 33.60 -64.61
C VAL A 941 -40.73 32.54 -63.48
N GLY A 942 -41.55 32.50 -62.41
CA GLY A 942 -42.83 33.09 -61.98
C GLY A 942 -43.72 31.93 -61.43
N THR A 943 -44.11 31.95 -60.14
CA THR A 943 -45.51 32.14 -59.64
C THR A 943 -46.48 30.94 -59.92
N LEU A 944 -47.45 30.49 -59.11
CA LEU A 944 -48.28 30.91 -57.94
C LEU A 944 -48.54 29.64 -57.01
N LYS A 945 -49.25 29.52 -55.85
CA LYS A 945 -49.93 30.36 -54.81
C LYS A 945 -50.29 29.51 -53.54
N ILE A 946 -50.29 30.10 -52.32
CA ILE A 946 -51.42 30.28 -51.30
C ILE A 946 -52.41 29.11 -50.97
N PRO A 947 -52.99 28.92 -49.73
CA PRO A 947 -52.66 29.42 -48.35
C PRO A 947 -53.01 28.47 -47.11
N ILE A 948 -53.11 29.07 -45.90
CA ILE A 948 -53.85 28.70 -44.63
C ILE A 948 -53.16 27.91 -43.48
N LYS A 949 -53.44 28.39 -42.25
CA LYS A 949 -53.18 27.81 -40.91
C LYS A 949 -54.00 26.54 -40.60
N THR A 950 -53.56 25.75 -39.61
CA THR A 950 -54.39 25.48 -38.41
C THR A 950 -53.52 25.18 -37.19
N GLN A 951 -54.11 25.08 -36.01
CA GLN A 951 -53.47 24.86 -34.70
C GLN A 951 -54.36 23.90 -33.89
N GLU A 952 -53.81 23.40 -32.77
CA GLU A 952 -54.49 22.81 -31.61
C GLU A 952 -54.70 21.29 -31.51
N GLU A 953 -54.73 20.89 -30.24
CA GLU A 953 -55.05 19.62 -29.60
C GLU A 953 -54.21 18.37 -29.90
N GLY A 954 -54.12 17.51 -28.88
CA GLY A 954 -53.36 16.27 -28.85
C GLY A 954 -53.92 15.35 -27.78
N ILE A 955 -53.56 14.06 -27.84
CA ILE A 955 -54.12 13.02 -26.99
C ILE A 955 -53.00 12.30 -26.24
N SER A 956 -53.11 12.19 -24.92
CA SER A 956 -52.25 11.29 -24.14
C SER A 956 -52.81 9.87 -24.20
N ILE A 957 -51.96 8.88 -24.48
CA ILE A 957 -52.28 7.47 -24.25
C ILE A 957 -51.34 6.95 -23.16
N LYS A 958 -51.90 6.29 -22.15
CA LYS A 958 -51.16 5.66 -21.06
C LYS A 958 -50.70 4.27 -21.49
N GLU A 959 -49.43 3.94 -21.31
CA GLU A 959 -48.97 2.55 -21.24
C GLU A 959 -48.94 2.10 -19.77
N ASP A 960 -50.13 1.79 -19.25
CA ASP A 960 -50.33 1.09 -17.99
C ASP A 960 -51.06 -0.22 -18.29
N GLN A 961 -50.65 -1.33 -17.66
CA GLN A 961 -51.26 -2.66 -17.78
C GLN A 961 -51.24 -3.33 -19.18
N ILE A 962 -50.10 -3.90 -19.58
CA ILE A 962 -50.10 -5.23 -20.24
C ILE A 962 -49.49 -6.24 -19.27
N LEU A 963 -50.22 -7.33 -19.06
CA LEU A 963 -50.03 -8.26 -17.94
C LEU A 963 -49.05 -9.39 -18.29
N ASN A 964 -48.13 -9.69 -17.36
CA ASN A 964 -47.40 -10.96 -17.17
C ASN A 964 -47.13 -11.85 -18.40
N LEU A 965 -45.98 -11.66 -19.04
CA LEU A 965 -45.29 -12.74 -19.77
C LEU A 965 -43.78 -12.65 -19.51
N PRO A 966 -43.07 -13.75 -19.15
CA PRO A 966 -41.64 -13.69 -18.85
C PRO A 966 -40.81 -13.35 -20.09
N THR A 967 -39.86 -12.42 -19.96
CA THR A 967 -39.02 -11.96 -21.08
C THR A 967 -38.18 -13.12 -21.65
N PRO A 968 -37.90 -13.14 -22.97
CA PRO A 968 -37.19 -14.24 -23.61
C PRO A 968 -35.77 -14.46 -23.06
N GLU A 969 -35.14 -13.44 -22.48
CA GLU A 969 -33.86 -13.59 -21.78
C GLU A 969 -33.96 -14.49 -20.54
N SER A 970 -35.06 -14.40 -19.76
CA SER A 970 -35.26 -15.25 -18.58
C SER A 970 -35.45 -16.73 -18.97
N LEU A 971 -36.22 -16.99 -20.02
CA LEU A 971 -36.38 -18.32 -20.59
C LEU A 971 -35.07 -18.82 -21.22
N THR A 972 -34.24 -17.92 -21.76
CA THR A 972 -32.91 -18.26 -22.30
C THR A 972 -31.92 -18.59 -21.18
N ILE A 973 -31.98 -17.92 -20.02
CA ILE A 973 -31.17 -18.26 -18.84
C ILE A 973 -31.62 -19.60 -18.24
N LEU A 974 -32.92 -19.84 -18.11
CA LEU A 974 -33.44 -21.13 -17.62
C LEU A 974 -33.09 -22.26 -18.59
N LYS A 975 -33.19 -22.01 -19.91
CA LYS A 975 -32.69 -22.93 -20.94
C LYS A 975 -31.19 -23.14 -20.83
N LEU A 976 -30.36 -22.11 -20.67
CA LEU A 976 -28.91 -22.27 -20.48
C LEU A 976 -28.54 -23.03 -19.21
N PHE A 977 -29.30 -22.85 -18.12
CA PHE A 977 -29.10 -23.63 -16.90
C PHE A 977 -29.47 -25.10 -17.14
N ALA A 978 -30.56 -25.37 -17.88
CA ALA A 978 -30.89 -26.70 -18.35
C ALA A 978 -29.83 -27.26 -19.33
N THR A 979 -29.28 -26.47 -20.26
CA THR A 979 -28.20 -26.92 -21.16
C THR A 979 -26.88 -27.11 -20.43
N PHE A 980 -26.65 -26.43 -19.31
CA PHE A 980 -25.47 -26.64 -18.46
C PHE A 980 -25.63 -27.88 -17.60
N VAL A 981 -26.82 -28.12 -17.03
CA VAL A 981 -27.16 -29.37 -16.34
C VAL A 981 -27.13 -30.55 -17.31
N THR A 982 -27.63 -30.41 -18.54
CA THR A 982 -27.47 -31.47 -19.55
C THR A 982 -26.06 -31.55 -20.12
N LEU A 983 -25.24 -30.49 -20.17
CA LEU A 983 -23.81 -30.64 -20.48
C LEU A 983 -23.08 -31.40 -19.36
N LEU A 984 -23.46 -31.17 -18.10
CA LEU A 984 -22.89 -31.86 -16.95
C LEU A 984 -23.31 -33.34 -16.93
N ASP A 985 -24.58 -33.63 -17.21
CA ASP A 985 -25.13 -34.98 -17.39
C ASP A 985 -24.54 -35.69 -18.63
N ILE A 986 -24.31 -34.97 -19.74
CA ILE A 986 -23.59 -35.47 -20.93
C ILE A 986 -22.11 -35.71 -20.61
N LEU A 987 -21.46 -34.86 -19.81
CA LEU A 987 -20.08 -35.10 -19.35
C LEU A 987 -20.00 -36.32 -18.43
N LEU A 988 -20.95 -36.48 -17.49
CA LEU A 988 -21.05 -37.66 -16.62
C LEU A 988 -21.34 -38.94 -17.43
N LYS A 989 -22.21 -38.87 -18.45
CA LYS A 989 -22.48 -39.99 -19.37
C LYS A 989 -21.31 -40.29 -20.30
N ASN A 990 -20.58 -39.28 -20.77
CA ASN A 990 -19.38 -39.46 -21.59
C ASN A 990 -18.16 -39.94 -20.79
N VAL A 991 -18.10 -39.71 -19.47
CA VAL A 991 -17.10 -40.36 -18.60
C VAL A 991 -17.26 -41.89 -18.64
N ASN A 992 -18.49 -42.42 -18.70
CA ASN A 992 -18.71 -43.86 -18.93
C ASN A 992 -18.32 -44.33 -20.34
N VAL A 993 -18.17 -43.43 -21.32
CA VAL A 993 -17.66 -43.76 -22.67
C VAL A 993 -16.13 -43.71 -22.71
N CYS A 994 -15.51 -42.76 -22.01
CA CYS A 994 -14.05 -42.70 -21.83
C CYS A 994 -13.49 -43.76 -20.86
N LEU A 995 -14.36 -44.49 -20.13
CA LEU A 995 -14.02 -45.69 -19.35
C LEU A 995 -14.28 -47.00 -20.12
N ALA A 996 -14.65 -46.91 -21.41
CA ALA A 996 -14.87 -48.04 -22.31
C ALA A 996 -13.79 -48.13 -23.42
N PHE A 997 -12.61 -47.54 -23.18
CA PHE A 997 -11.46 -47.48 -24.07
C PHE A 997 -10.14 -47.58 -23.29
#